data_AF-A0A437UW46-F1
#
_entry.id   AF-A0A437UW46-F1
#
_cell.length_a   1.000
_cell.length_b   1.000
_cell.length_c   1.000
_cell.angle_alpha   90.00
_cell.angle_beta   90.00
_cell.angle_gamma   90.00
#
_symmetry.space_group_name_H-M   'P 1'
#
loop_
_entity.id
_entity.type
_entity.pdbx_description
1 polymer ?
#
loop_
_entity_poly.entity_id
_entity_poly.type
_entity_poly.pdbx_seq_one_letter_code
_entity_poly.pdbx_strand_id
1 'polypeptide(L)'
;MQLVKLSFSEFEDRAAELGVELPIEQTAAWARFESAVEGRRSWGSFAIVDGGKAIALISFMDYETHGYHYLRAHHGPVWVETCTYELEERVLAAIAAHVRAHDRRVAFCRLPVSFEHAICEEVLSTVPYDETVVIDLSGTPEDILARMKARGRRDVRKSLRESPAVYADETGNACSSFDEFYKIMLETGERDGFTPAPRSDYEAMMRELGGERCRVFGGRIDGRLVNWDMVTIAGTRASRYYGASRTDVEKRNLLTDGLIYFESCALSQRGCTSFDQMGVGSAAYPGLSSLNTFKSKFAEKTTPVAPDRDLVVKPAFYKALQAAKALRARLRGLRRPAREEPAASREDILPVLLGGDLSIYALGRQFHEAYGVRSIALHQAFIAAIERSSIFKLRAVPSTDDTAIRAEVAAIAAAHPDKRVILMANTDPQIEQLSRIQAELPANVICPIPSAEILALVSDKAAFGELAAKHGLRVPMSQVIDLTGTERVVSSIAFPIVAKPARSARFMAYYEQGFKKVYALDSQDELDALVARLRAAGYADPFILQERIDGDDSCMGAITCYLDADGAMRLWSGAQALLEDHAPTMRGNSVALLTRPMKELRKPVGELLASIGYTGFVEIDVKRDPASGEYLFFEVNPRIGRNSSIAACGGVNPVRVMVDDLVDRKPARLLVADEPALYTLIPLPLLYRYIADPVLLAEVKGLVKEKRVFNPQHYGAEKDLVRAFLVRATELNQIRKFVRFYPKPTSSSF
;
A
#
# COMPACT_ATOMS: atom_id res chain seq x y z
N MET A 1 -0.14 46.72 -6.76
CA MET A 1 0.83 45.68 -7.15
C MET A 1 0.86 45.42 -8.65
N GLN A 2 2.05 45.32 -9.25
CA GLN A 2 2.27 45.11 -10.69
C GLN A 2 3.47 44.17 -10.91
N LEU A 3 3.46 43.42 -12.02
CA LEU A 3 4.62 42.66 -12.49
C LEU A 3 5.38 43.50 -13.51
N VAL A 4 6.65 43.78 -13.21
CA VAL A 4 7.59 44.49 -14.09
C VAL A 4 8.50 43.47 -14.73
N LYS A 5 8.41 43.32 -16.04
CA LYS A 5 9.26 42.39 -16.80
C LYS A 5 10.72 42.87 -16.78
N LEU A 6 11.64 41.95 -16.54
CA LEU A 6 13.08 42.17 -16.54
C LEU A 6 13.73 41.19 -17.51
N SER A 7 14.84 41.57 -18.12
CA SER A 7 15.78 40.60 -18.67
C SER A 7 16.37 39.75 -17.55
N PHE A 8 16.92 38.57 -17.86
CA PHE A 8 17.53 37.73 -16.82
C PHE A 8 18.75 38.40 -16.16
N SER A 9 19.52 39.21 -16.88
CA SER A 9 20.62 39.99 -16.28
C SER A 9 20.06 40.96 -15.24
N GLU A 10 19.09 41.80 -15.63
CA GLU A 10 18.45 42.74 -14.70
C GLU A 10 17.76 42.03 -13.52
N PHE A 11 17.24 40.82 -13.75
CA PHE A 11 16.61 40.01 -12.70
C PHE A 11 17.61 39.49 -11.67
N GLU A 12 18.75 38.96 -12.13
CA GLU A 12 19.83 38.48 -11.25
C GLU A 12 20.52 39.66 -10.54
N ASP A 13 20.75 40.77 -11.24
CA ASP A 13 21.27 42.02 -10.66
C ASP A 13 20.33 42.55 -9.58
N ARG A 14 19.02 42.57 -9.86
CA ARG A 14 18.01 43.00 -8.88
C ARG A 14 17.95 42.07 -7.67
N ALA A 15 18.13 40.76 -7.84
CA ALA A 15 18.20 39.83 -6.72
C ALA A 15 19.41 40.14 -5.81
N ALA A 16 20.56 40.41 -6.41
CA ALA A 16 21.77 40.82 -5.69
C ALA A 16 21.58 42.16 -4.95
N GLU A 17 20.99 43.17 -5.60
CA GLU A 17 20.66 44.47 -4.97
C GLU A 17 19.75 44.33 -3.75
N LEU A 18 18.79 43.40 -3.82
CA LEU A 18 17.84 43.12 -2.75
C LEU A 18 18.41 42.18 -1.67
N GLY A 19 19.62 41.65 -1.87
CA GLY A 19 20.25 40.70 -0.95
C GLY A 19 19.53 39.35 -0.88
N VAL A 20 18.80 38.95 -1.93
CA VAL A 20 18.09 37.66 -1.99
C VAL A 20 18.83 36.70 -2.90
N GLU A 21 19.04 35.48 -2.41
CA GLU A 21 19.67 34.42 -3.19
C GLU A 21 18.61 33.71 -4.03
N LEU A 22 18.79 33.69 -5.35
CA LEU A 22 17.89 32.98 -6.25
C LEU A 22 18.14 31.47 -6.17
N PRO A 23 17.10 30.62 -6.02
CA PRO A 23 17.25 29.20 -6.24
C PRO A 23 17.63 28.96 -7.70
N ILE A 24 18.32 27.85 -7.98
CA ILE A 24 18.86 27.59 -9.33
C ILE A 24 17.75 27.69 -10.38
N GLU A 25 16.54 27.26 -10.04
CA GLU A 25 15.40 27.21 -10.95
C GLU A 25 14.84 28.59 -11.34
N GLN A 26 15.26 29.65 -10.65
CA GLN A 26 14.90 31.03 -10.93
C GLN A 26 15.99 31.79 -11.71
N THR A 27 17.05 31.10 -12.16
CA THR A 27 18.19 31.73 -12.85
C THR A 27 18.12 31.63 -14.36
N ALA A 28 18.93 32.44 -15.05
CA ALA A 28 19.08 32.39 -16.51
C ALA A 28 19.58 31.02 -16.99
N ALA A 29 20.44 30.36 -16.22
CA ALA A 29 21.00 29.06 -16.55
C ALA A 29 19.92 27.97 -16.58
N TRP A 30 19.01 27.99 -15.60
CA TRP A 30 17.89 27.07 -15.58
C TRP A 30 16.90 27.33 -16.71
N ALA A 31 16.63 28.60 -17.02
CA ALA A 31 15.77 28.95 -18.14
C ALA A 31 16.32 28.45 -19.49
N ARG A 32 17.65 28.45 -19.67
CA ARG A 32 18.30 27.82 -20.85
C ARG A 32 18.14 26.31 -20.84
N PHE A 33 18.41 25.64 -19.71
CA PHE A 33 18.19 24.21 -19.54
C PHE A 33 16.77 23.80 -19.91
N GLU A 34 15.77 24.39 -19.25
CA GLU A 34 14.38 24.04 -19.49
C GLU A 34 13.97 24.35 -20.94
N SER A 35 14.49 25.42 -21.55
CA SER A 35 14.21 25.73 -22.97
C SER A 35 14.89 24.77 -23.96
N ALA A 36 15.86 23.97 -23.53
CA ALA A 36 16.45 22.91 -24.33
C ALA A 36 15.61 21.61 -24.32
N VAL A 37 14.60 21.53 -23.44
CA VAL A 37 13.68 20.39 -23.36
C VAL A 37 12.47 20.64 -24.25
N GLU A 38 12.08 19.63 -25.02
CA GLU A 38 10.93 19.73 -25.94
C GLU A 38 9.64 20.14 -25.21
N GLY A 39 8.89 21.06 -25.80
CA GLY A 39 7.63 21.57 -25.24
C GLY A 39 7.81 22.56 -24.09
N ARG A 40 9.02 23.03 -23.80
CA ARG A 40 9.29 24.02 -22.75
C ARG A 40 10.02 25.23 -23.31
N ARG A 41 9.70 26.42 -22.80
CA ARG A 41 10.35 27.68 -23.22
C ARG A 41 10.27 28.74 -22.13
N SER A 42 11.27 29.61 -22.05
CA SER A 42 11.21 30.73 -21.11
C SER A 42 10.06 31.67 -21.46
N TRP A 43 9.23 32.00 -20.46
CA TRP A 43 8.11 32.94 -20.62
C TRP A 43 8.52 34.35 -20.20
N GLY A 44 9.26 34.46 -19.10
CA GLY A 44 9.88 35.71 -18.66
C GLY A 44 10.22 35.72 -17.17
N SER A 45 11.05 36.70 -16.80
CA SER A 45 11.43 37.05 -15.44
C SER A 45 10.83 38.40 -15.05
N PHE A 46 10.40 38.53 -13.79
CA PHE A 46 9.61 39.67 -13.32
C PHE A 46 9.98 40.06 -11.89
N ALA A 47 10.04 41.36 -11.64
CA ALA A 47 9.91 41.91 -10.30
C ALA A 47 8.44 42.18 -9.99
N ILE A 48 7.95 41.70 -8.85
CA ILE A 48 6.63 42.02 -8.34
C ILE A 48 6.77 43.26 -7.45
N VAL A 49 6.15 44.35 -7.87
CA VAL A 49 6.31 45.68 -7.26
C VAL A 49 5.01 46.14 -6.61
N ASP A 50 5.09 46.61 -5.37
CA ASP A 50 3.99 47.30 -4.69
C ASP A 50 4.46 48.65 -4.14
N GLY A 51 3.73 49.73 -4.48
CA GLY A 51 4.11 51.09 -4.09
C GLY A 51 5.51 51.53 -4.56
N GLY A 52 6.04 50.96 -5.65
CA GLY A 52 7.40 51.23 -6.15
C GLY A 52 8.50 50.38 -5.52
N LYS A 53 8.19 49.57 -4.50
CA LYS A 53 9.12 48.63 -3.86
C LYS A 53 8.97 47.22 -4.45
N ALA A 54 10.08 46.56 -4.77
CA ALA A 54 10.07 45.14 -5.14
C ALA A 54 9.85 44.28 -3.88
N ILE A 55 8.81 43.45 -3.91
CA ILE A 55 8.40 42.58 -2.79
C ILE A 55 8.71 41.10 -3.05
N ALA A 56 8.82 40.71 -4.32
CA ALA A 56 9.20 39.37 -4.74
C ALA A 56 9.77 39.39 -6.16
N LEU A 57 10.56 38.37 -6.47
CA LEU A 57 11.09 38.09 -7.81
C LEU A 57 10.54 36.76 -8.30
N ILE A 58 10.13 36.66 -9.57
CA ILE A 58 9.63 35.41 -10.14
C ILE A 58 9.99 35.29 -11.62
N SER A 59 10.38 34.09 -12.01
CA SER A 59 10.59 33.69 -13.40
C SER A 59 9.72 32.48 -13.72
N PHE A 60 9.14 32.50 -14.92
CA PHE A 60 8.23 31.48 -15.41
C PHE A 60 8.81 30.79 -16.64
N MET A 61 8.64 29.47 -16.66
CA MET A 61 8.76 28.63 -17.84
C MET A 61 7.36 28.29 -18.36
N ASP A 62 7.15 28.40 -19.66
CA ASP A 62 5.94 27.94 -20.33
C ASP A 62 6.10 26.48 -20.75
N TYR A 63 5.14 25.66 -20.34
CA TYR A 63 5.05 24.24 -20.64
C TYR A 63 3.87 23.98 -21.57
N GLU A 64 4.16 23.37 -22.71
CA GLU A 64 3.17 22.83 -23.64
C GLU A 64 2.96 21.35 -23.36
N THR A 65 1.74 20.97 -22.99
CA THR A 65 1.40 19.57 -22.73
C THR A 65 -0.02 19.26 -23.14
N HIS A 66 -0.24 18.10 -23.77
CA HIS A 66 -1.57 17.62 -24.16
C HIS A 66 -2.42 18.69 -24.89
N GLY A 67 -1.79 19.57 -25.68
CA GLY A 67 -2.45 20.63 -26.46
C GLY A 67 -2.81 21.90 -25.68
N TYR A 68 -2.34 22.09 -24.45
CA TYR A 68 -2.53 23.34 -23.70
C TYR A 68 -1.23 23.83 -23.03
N HIS A 69 -1.22 25.11 -22.67
CA HIS A 69 -0.10 25.78 -22.02
C HIS A 69 -0.37 26.00 -20.54
N TYR A 70 0.65 25.81 -19.70
CA TYR A 70 0.66 26.29 -18.32
C TYR A 70 2.03 26.88 -17.99
N LEU A 71 2.06 27.88 -17.11
CA LEU A 71 3.33 28.45 -16.64
C LEU A 71 3.79 27.71 -15.39
N ARG A 72 5.09 27.58 -15.18
CA ARG A 72 5.66 27.04 -13.95
C ARG A 72 6.78 27.95 -13.44
N ALA A 73 6.71 28.28 -12.15
CA ALA A 73 7.79 28.96 -11.42
C ALA A 73 8.26 28.04 -10.29
N HIS A 74 9.26 27.21 -10.58
CA HIS A 74 9.85 26.32 -9.56
C HIS A 74 10.51 27.15 -8.46
N HIS A 75 10.19 26.85 -7.20
CA HIS A 75 10.73 27.55 -6.01
C HIS A 75 10.55 29.09 -6.02
N GLY A 76 9.65 29.62 -6.85
CA GLY A 76 9.26 31.03 -6.86
C GLY A 76 7.84 31.24 -6.31
N PRO A 77 7.41 32.44 -5.92
CA PRO A 77 8.17 33.69 -5.92
C PRO A 77 9.30 33.66 -4.87
N VAL A 78 10.42 34.31 -5.20
CA VAL A 78 11.51 34.58 -4.26
C VAL A 78 11.14 35.84 -3.50
N TRP A 79 10.71 35.68 -2.27
CA TRP A 79 10.23 36.75 -1.41
C TRP A 79 11.38 37.64 -0.90
N VAL A 80 11.18 38.96 -0.97
CA VAL A 80 12.12 39.97 -0.43
C VAL A 80 11.81 40.27 1.04
N GLU A 81 10.54 40.14 1.42
CA GLU A 81 10.04 40.32 2.78
C GLU A 81 9.22 39.10 3.21
N THR A 82 8.95 38.96 4.51
CA THR A 82 8.18 37.82 5.04
C THR A 82 6.81 37.73 4.36
N CYS A 83 6.53 36.57 3.77
CA CYS A 83 5.25 36.30 3.14
C CYS A 83 4.14 36.17 4.21
N THR A 84 3.09 36.98 4.10
CA THR A 84 1.84 36.85 4.88
C THR A 84 0.71 36.40 3.97
N TYR A 85 -0.40 35.94 4.55
CA TYR A 85 -1.59 35.54 3.81
C TYR A 85 -2.05 36.65 2.85
N GLU A 86 -2.20 37.88 3.34
CA GLU A 86 -2.72 39.02 2.56
C GLU A 86 -1.74 39.46 1.47
N LEU A 87 -0.44 39.38 1.75
CA LEU A 87 0.59 39.68 0.77
C LEU A 87 0.58 38.65 -0.36
N GLU A 88 0.54 37.37 -0.01
CA GLU A 88 0.49 36.27 -0.97
C GLU A 88 -0.76 36.32 -1.84
N GLU A 89 -1.93 36.58 -1.25
CA GLU A 89 -3.20 36.71 -1.97
C GLU A 89 -3.13 37.81 -3.04
N ARG A 90 -2.60 38.99 -2.66
CA ARG A 90 -2.41 40.12 -3.58
C ARG A 90 -1.40 39.81 -4.69
N VAL A 91 -0.33 39.08 -4.38
CA VAL A 91 0.71 38.66 -5.34
C VAL A 91 0.14 37.69 -6.34
N LEU A 92 -0.57 36.65 -5.88
CA LEU A 92 -1.22 35.67 -6.73
C LEU A 92 -2.28 36.33 -7.63
N ALA A 93 -3.07 37.27 -7.09
CA ALA A 93 -4.01 38.06 -7.89
C ALA A 93 -3.31 38.89 -8.97
N ALA A 94 -2.18 39.53 -8.66
CA ALA A 94 -1.40 40.30 -9.61
C ALA A 94 -0.79 39.41 -10.71
N ILE A 95 -0.24 38.23 -10.35
CA ILE A 95 0.27 37.24 -11.31
C ILE A 95 -0.86 36.80 -12.25
N ALA A 96 -2.01 36.38 -11.71
CA ALA A 96 -3.15 35.95 -12.52
C ALA A 96 -3.65 37.04 -13.46
N ALA A 97 -3.76 38.29 -12.98
CA ALA A 97 -4.16 39.43 -13.80
C ALA A 97 -3.16 39.72 -14.93
N HIS A 98 -1.86 39.71 -14.60
CA HIS A 98 -0.80 39.94 -15.58
C HIS A 98 -0.78 38.86 -16.66
N VAL A 99 -0.86 37.59 -16.29
CA VAL A 99 -0.90 36.47 -17.23
C VAL A 99 -2.13 36.54 -18.13
N ARG A 100 -3.33 36.82 -17.58
CA ARG A 100 -4.56 36.99 -18.39
C ARG A 100 -4.44 38.11 -19.43
N ALA A 101 -3.72 39.18 -19.09
CA ALA A 101 -3.54 40.32 -19.99
C ALA A 101 -2.52 40.04 -21.10
N HIS A 102 -1.50 39.20 -20.85
CA HIS A 102 -0.36 39.04 -21.76
C HIS A 102 -0.32 37.71 -22.52
N ASP A 103 -0.88 36.62 -21.99
CA ASP A 103 -0.91 35.33 -22.69
C ASP A 103 -2.25 34.59 -22.50
N ARG A 104 -3.11 34.72 -23.50
CA ARG A 104 -4.42 34.06 -23.52
C ARG A 104 -4.35 32.55 -23.70
N ARG A 105 -3.18 31.93 -23.94
CA ARG A 105 -3.06 30.46 -24.09
C ARG A 105 -2.96 29.76 -22.73
N VAL A 106 -2.32 30.40 -21.76
CA VAL A 106 -2.05 29.85 -20.42
C VAL A 106 -3.34 29.48 -19.69
N ALA A 107 -3.43 28.24 -19.23
CA ALA A 107 -4.56 27.70 -18.49
C ALA A 107 -4.48 27.98 -16.99
N PHE A 108 -3.28 27.84 -16.42
CA PHE A 108 -2.96 28.06 -15.00
C PHE A 108 -1.46 28.33 -14.85
N CYS A 109 -1.06 28.83 -13.68
CA CYS A 109 0.34 28.95 -13.29
C CYS A 109 0.60 28.00 -12.12
N ARG A 110 1.63 27.16 -12.20
CA ARG A 110 2.07 26.31 -11.09
C ARG A 110 3.23 26.96 -10.36
N LEU A 111 3.08 27.16 -9.07
CA LEU A 111 4.08 27.78 -8.23
C LEU A 111 3.88 27.37 -6.75
N PRO A 112 4.94 27.39 -5.94
CA PRO A 112 4.84 27.34 -4.48
C PRO A 112 3.85 28.36 -3.91
N VAL A 113 2.97 27.90 -3.03
CA VAL A 113 2.00 28.75 -2.32
C VAL A 113 1.97 28.35 -0.84
N SER A 114 2.20 29.31 0.04
CA SER A 114 2.41 29.11 1.47
C SER A 114 1.10 28.96 2.24
N PHE A 115 0.04 29.62 1.78
CA PHE A 115 -1.27 29.61 2.42
C PHE A 115 -2.39 29.10 1.49
N GLU A 116 -3.51 28.65 2.07
CA GLU A 116 -4.65 28.20 1.27
C GLU A 116 -5.45 29.40 0.73
N HIS A 117 -5.39 29.62 -0.58
CA HIS A 117 -6.11 30.70 -1.27
C HIS A 117 -7.18 30.17 -2.20
N ALA A 118 -8.36 30.81 -2.22
CA ALA A 118 -9.50 30.40 -3.04
C ALA A 118 -9.25 30.43 -4.57
N ILE A 119 -8.23 31.17 -5.02
CA ILE A 119 -7.83 31.26 -6.44
C ILE A 119 -6.84 30.18 -6.87
N CYS A 120 -6.39 29.35 -5.93
CA CYS A 120 -5.47 28.24 -6.15
C CYS A 120 -6.19 26.90 -5.97
N GLU A 121 -5.73 25.91 -6.71
CA GLU A 121 -6.20 24.53 -6.66
C GLU A 121 -5.02 23.59 -6.38
N GLU A 122 -5.32 22.36 -5.96
CA GLU A 122 -4.32 21.31 -5.96
C GLU A 122 -3.79 21.04 -7.38
N VAL A 123 -2.52 20.67 -7.46
CA VAL A 123 -1.85 20.47 -8.76
C VAL A 123 -2.54 19.38 -9.60
N LEU A 124 -2.78 19.68 -10.89
CA LEU A 124 -3.37 18.73 -11.83
C LEU A 124 -2.50 17.48 -12.05
N SER A 125 -1.20 17.63 -11.95
CA SER A 125 -0.18 16.61 -12.24
C SER A 125 0.99 16.84 -11.29
N THR A 126 1.88 15.86 -11.13
CA THR A 126 2.99 15.85 -10.15
C THR A 126 2.54 15.69 -8.69
N VAL A 127 3.44 15.16 -7.85
CA VAL A 127 3.23 15.05 -6.40
C VAL A 127 4.00 16.22 -5.76
N PRO A 128 3.33 17.21 -5.17
CA PRO A 128 4.00 18.30 -4.45
C PRO A 128 4.48 17.80 -3.08
N TYR A 129 5.29 18.62 -2.40
CA TYR A 129 5.76 18.39 -1.04
C TYR A 129 5.79 19.71 -0.28
N ASP A 130 5.59 19.64 1.04
CA ASP A 130 5.64 20.75 1.99
C ASP A 130 6.77 20.61 3.01
N GLU A 131 7.55 19.53 2.94
CA GLU A 131 8.64 19.24 3.85
C GLU A 131 9.85 18.76 3.05
N THR A 132 11.04 19.24 3.42
CA THR A 132 12.32 18.77 2.89
C THR A 132 13.31 18.43 4.01
N VAL A 133 14.47 17.86 3.66
CA VAL A 133 15.59 17.63 4.57
C VAL A 133 16.80 18.43 4.09
N VAL A 134 17.20 19.43 4.86
CA VAL A 134 18.38 20.24 4.58
C VAL A 134 19.54 19.82 5.48
N ILE A 135 20.64 19.39 4.88
CA ILE A 135 21.89 19.09 5.59
C ILE A 135 22.68 20.38 5.70
N ASP A 136 23.06 20.74 6.92
CA ASP A 136 23.95 21.89 7.17
C ASP A 136 25.40 21.48 6.91
N LEU A 137 26.04 22.20 5.97
CA LEU A 137 27.38 21.91 5.47
C LEU A 137 28.48 22.78 6.10
N SER A 138 28.14 23.67 7.04
CA SER A 138 29.11 24.59 7.63
C SER A 138 30.13 23.89 8.53
N GLY A 139 31.39 24.33 8.52
CA GLY A 139 32.46 23.75 9.36
C GLY A 139 33.14 22.54 8.74
N THR A 140 33.64 21.64 9.58
CA THR A 140 34.43 20.46 9.19
C THR A 140 33.57 19.26 8.81
N PRO A 141 34.11 18.25 8.10
CA PRO A 141 33.41 16.98 7.85
C PRO A 141 32.85 16.32 9.11
N GLU A 142 33.53 16.45 10.24
CA GLU A 142 33.09 15.98 11.55
C GLU A 142 31.91 16.79 12.09
N ASP A 143 31.87 18.10 11.89
CA ASP A 143 30.74 18.97 12.28
C ASP A 143 29.48 18.64 11.48
N ILE A 144 29.63 18.43 10.16
CA ILE A 144 28.54 17.97 9.28
C ILE A 144 27.97 16.65 9.80
N LEU A 145 28.86 15.68 10.08
CA LEU A 145 28.44 14.38 10.60
C LEU A 145 27.77 14.52 11.97
N ALA A 146 28.30 15.35 12.87
CA ALA A 146 27.78 15.53 14.22
C ALA A 146 26.31 16.00 14.25
N ARG A 147 25.91 16.85 13.29
CA ARG A 147 24.54 17.37 13.16
C ARG A 147 23.52 16.39 12.55
N MET A 148 23.96 15.28 11.97
CA MET A 148 23.04 14.21 11.55
C MET A 148 22.41 13.55 12.78
N LYS A 149 21.23 12.91 12.63
CA LYS A 149 20.65 12.12 13.74
C LYS A 149 21.57 10.97 14.14
N ALA A 150 21.42 10.48 15.37
CA ALA A 150 22.20 9.34 15.88
C ALA A 150 22.19 8.12 14.93
N ARG A 151 21.03 7.81 14.34
CA ARG A 151 20.90 6.80 13.28
C ARG A 151 21.74 7.14 12.04
N GLY A 152 21.61 8.35 11.50
CA GLY A 152 22.36 8.80 10.33
C GLY A 152 23.87 8.71 10.54
N ARG A 153 24.37 9.22 11.67
CA ARG A 153 25.79 9.12 12.04
C ARG A 153 26.29 7.69 12.08
N ARG A 154 25.52 6.80 12.70
CA ARG A 154 25.86 5.38 12.79
C ARG A 154 25.89 4.73 11.40
N ASP A 155 24.88 4.99 10.58
CA ASP A 155 24.72 4.37 9.26
C ASP A 155 25.81 4.88 8.28
N VAL A 156 26.14 6.18 8.30
CA VAL A 156 27.28 6.76 7.56
C VAL A 156 28.59 6.13 8.00
N ARG A 157 28.88 6.10 9.31
CA ARG A 157 30.11 5.46 9.83
C ARG A 157 30.18 3.97 9.48
N LYS A 158 29.03 3.29 9.43
CA LYS A 158 28.95 1.89 9.01
C LYS A 158 29.27 1.76 7.52
N SER A 159 28.70 2.62 6.69
CA SER A 159 29.01 2.69 5.26
C SER A 159 30.50 2.89 5.02
N LEU A 160 31.11 3.91 5.63
CA LEU A 160 32.54 4.21 5.48
C LEU A 160 33.48 3.07 5.92
N ARG A 161 33.02 2.15 6.78
CA ARG A 161 33.80 0.98 7.22
C ARG A 161 33.53 -0.29 6.40
N GLU A 162 32.29 -0.51 5.99
CA GLU A 162 31.84 -1.80 5.44
C GLU A 162 31.56 -1.76 3.94
N SER A 163 31.39 -0.57 3.35
CA SER A 163 31.15 -0.41 1.92
C SER A 163 32.47 -0.54 1.15
N PRO A 164 32.56 -1.40 0.11
CA PRO A 164 33.71 -1.44 -0.78
C PRO A 164 33.69 -0.32 -1.83
N ALA A 165 32.67 0.54 -1.84
CA ALA A 165 32.53 1.59 -2.85
C ALA A 165 33.53 2.74 -2.63
N VAL A 166 34.17 3.16 -3.71
CA VAL A 166 34.96 4.39 -3.78
C VAL A 166 34.08 5.49 -4.35
N TYR A 167 33.92 6.57 -3.59
CA TYR A 167 33.11 7.73 -3.99
C TYR A 167 33.97 8.80 -4.66
N ALA A 168 33.47 9.38 -5.75
CA ALA A 168 34.17 10.39 -6.51
C ALA A 168 33.20 11.41 -7.12
N ASP A 169 33.77 12.55 -7.52
CA ASP A 169 33.11 13.45 -8.45
C ASP A 169 33.22 12.88 -9.87
N GLU A 170 32.10 12.40 -10.38
CA GLU A 170 31.95 11.72 -11.66
C GLU A 170 31.48 12.68 -12.77
N THR A 171 31.46 14.00 -12.53
CA THR A 171 30.93 15.00 -13.47
C THR A 171 31.61 14.91 -14.83
N GLY A 172 32.95 14.72 -14.87
CA GLY A 172 33.69 14.57 -16.13
C GLY A 172 33.29 13.31 -16.92
N ASN A 173 33.11 12.19 -16.22
CA ASN A 173 32.68 10.93 -16.84
C ASN A 173 31.24 11.03 -17.36
N ALA A 174 30.34 11.59 -16.55
CA ALA A 174 28.94 11.81 -16.90
C ALA A 174 28.77 12.75 -18.11
N CYS A 175 29.56 13.83 -18.18
CA CYS A 175 29.58 14.74 -19.34
C CYS A 175 30.15 14.09 -20.60
N SER A 176 31.07 13.12 -20.45
CA SER A 176 31.66 12.40 -21.59
C SER A 176 30.69 11.37 -22.15
N SER A 177 30.02 10.60 -21.28
CA SER A 177 28.91 9.72 -21.64
C SER A 177 28.00 9.48 -20.44
N PHE A 178 26.71 9.75 -20.62
CA PHE A 178 25.70 9.50 -19.60
C PHE A 178 25.11 8.07 -19.69
N ASP A 179 25.65 7.19 -20.53
CA ASP A 179 25.06 5.87 -20.81
C ASP A 179 25.07 4.95 -19.59
N GLU A 180 26.19 4.86 -18.87
CA GLU A 180 26.29 4.04 -17.66
C GLU A 180 25.34 4.55 -16.57
N PHE A 181 25.26 5.87 -16.39
CA PHE A 181 24.40 6.54 -15.42
C PHE A 181 22.92 6.33 -15.73
N TYR A 182 22.54 6.50 -17.01
CA TYR A 182 21.16 6.35 -17.45
C TYR A 182 20.64 4.92 -17.31
N LYS A 183 21.49 3.90 -17.54
CA LYS A 183 21.12 2.50 -17.27
C LYS A 183 20.71 2.29 -15.81
N ILE A 184 21.46 2.85 -14.86
CA ILE A 184 21.12 2.76 -13.43
C ILE A 184 19.83 3.53 -13.11
N MET A 185 19.57 4.63 -13.80
CA MET A 185 18.30 5.37 -13.68
C MET A 185 17.11 4.58 -14.22
N LEU A 186 17.27 3.85 -15.32
CA LEU A 186 16.26 2.93 -15.83
C LEU A 186 15.98 1.79 -14.85
N GLU A 187 17.03 1.15 -14.32
CA GLU A 187 16.92 0.13 -13.26
C GLU A 187 16.20 0.69 -12.01
N THR A 188 16.52 1.93 -11.63
CA THR A 188 15.90 2.63 -10.51
C THR A 188 14.42 2.95 -10.78
N GLY A 189 14.09 3.43 -11.98
CA GLY A 189 12.72 3.72 -12.40
C GLY A 189 11.84 2.47 -12.44
N GLU A 190 12.36 1.37 -12.96
CA GLU A 190 11.69 0.07 -12.97
C GLU A 190 11.42 -0.43 -11.54
N ARG A 191 12.44 -0.38 -10.67
CA ARG A 191 12.31 -0.77 -9.26
C ARG A 191 11.29 0.08 -8.50
N ASP A 192 11.38 1.40 -8.62
CA ASP A 192 10.63 2.35 -7.80
C ASP A 192 9.29 2.76 -8.45
N GLY A 193 9.01 2.28 -9.67
CA GLY A 193 7.71 2.45 -10.34
C GLY A 193 7.49 3.82 -10.98
N PHE A 194 8.55 4.47 -11.46
CA PHE A 194 8.46 5.71 -12.22
C PHE A 194 9.16 5.60 -13.58
N THR A 195 8.74 6.42 -14.55
CA THR A 195 9.42 6.52 -15.85
C THR A 195 10.47 7.61 -15.78
N PRO A 196 11.77 7.31 -15.92
CA PRO A 196 12.80 8.34 -16.01
C PRO A 196 12.56 9.31 -17.16
N ALA A 197 13.09 10.52 -17.05
CA ALA A 197 13.11 11.45 -18.17
C ALA A 197 13.94 10.86 -19.33
N PRO A 198 13.78 11.37 -20.56
CA PRO A 198 14.70 11.05 -21.65
C PRO A 198 16.15 11.34 -21.25
N ARG A 199 17.10 10.51 -21.70
CA ARG A 199 18.54 10.70 -21.42
C ARG A 199 19.01 12.12 -21.78
N SER A 200 18.48 12.66 -22.88
CA SER A 200 18.77 14.01 -23.36
C SER A 200 18.49 15.12 -22.35
N ASP A 201 17.53 14.93 -21.43
CA ASP A 201 17.19 15.93 -20.42
C ASP A 201 18.31 16.04 -19.38
N TYR A 202 18.89 14.91 -18.95
CA TYR A 202 20.02 14.88 -18.03
C TYR A 202 21.28 15.47 -18.69
N GLU A 203 21.54 15.11 -19.95
CA GLU A 203 22.65 15.66 -20.74
C GLU A 203 22.49 17.18 -20.95
N ALA A 204 21.28 17.65 -21.23
CA ALA A 204 20.96 19.07 -21.35
C ALA A 204 21.16 19.79 -20.01
N MET A 205 20.72 19.22 -18.89
CA MET A 205 20.92 19.82 -17.56
C MET A 205 22.42 20.05 -17.28
N MET A 206 23.26 19.02 -17.48
CA MET A 206 24.70 19.15 -17.28
C MET A 206 25.33 20.18 -18.22
N ARG A 207 24.94 20.18 -19.49
CA ARG A 207 25.47 21.11 -20.50
C ARG A 207 25.09 22.56 -20.23
N GLU A 208 23.81 22.84 -19.99
CA GLU A 208 23.29 24.21 -19.90
C GLU A 208 23.57 24.87 -18.54
N LEU A 209 23.61 24.08 -17.45
CA LEU A 209 24.00 24.57 -16.13
C LEU A 209 25.53 24.65 -15.97
N GLY A 210 26.26 23.77 -16.67
CA GLY A 210 27.71 23.69 -16.61
C GLY A 210 28.24 23.03 -15.34
N GLY A 211 29.51 22.62 -15.37
CA GLY A 211 30.15 21.87 -14.28
C GLY A 211 30.33 22.64 -12.97
N GLU A 212 30.06 23.94 -12.93
CA GLU A 212 30.04 24.72 -11.68
C GLU A 212 28.70 24.62 -10.94
N ARG A 213 27.58 24.60 -11.69
CA ARG A 213 26.22 24.62 -11.15
C ARG A 213 25.53 23.25 -11.20
N CYS A 214 26.08 22.26 -11.91
CA CYS A 214 25.60 20.89 -11.94
C CYS A 214 26.76 19.91 -11.76
N ARG A 215 26.69 19.06 -10.75
CA ARG A 215 27.67 18.02 -10.43
C ARG A 215 27.02 16.65 -10.45
N VAL A 216 27.78 15.65 -10.85
CA VAL A 216 27.39 14.24 -10.70
C VAL A 216 28.39 13.58 -9.79
N PHE A 217 27.93 13.06 -8.66
CA PHE A 217 28.74 12.28 -7.73
C PHE A 217 28.35 10.81 -7.84
N GLY A 218 29.30 9.90 -7.67
CA GLY A 218 29.02 8.48 -7.80
C GLY A 218 29.93 7.59 -6.98
N GLY A 219 29.45 6.39 -6.68
CA GLY A 219 30.20 5.31 -6.06
C GLY A 219 30.53 4.22 -7.07
N ARG A 220 31.78 3.75 -7.07
CA ARG A 220 32.23 2.60 -7.87
C ARG A 220 32.73 1.46 -6.99
N ILE A 221 32.37 0.22 -7.33
CA ILE A 221 32.94 -1.02 -6.76
C ILE A 221 33.69 -1.71 -7.89
N ASP A 222 34.98 -1.99 -7.72
CA ASP A 222 35.84 -2.61 -8.74
C ASP A 222 35.74 -1.91 -10.12
N GLY A 223 35.70 -0.57 -10.11
CA GLY A 223 35.60 0.27 -11.31
C GLY A 223 34.20 0.38 -11.93
N ARG A 224 33.22 -0.41 -11.47
CA ARG A 224 31.83 -0.40 -11.94
C ARG A 224 30.99 0.61 -11.15
N LEU A 225 30.25 1.49 -11.85
CA LEU A 225 29.33 2.43 -11.20
C LEU A 225 28.16 1.68 -10.53
N VAL A 226 27.88 1.98 -9.26
CA VAL A 226 26.84 1.31 -8.46
C VAL A 226 25.76 2.24 -7.93
N ASN A 227 26.07 3.50 -7.69
CA ASN A 227 25.12 4.55 -7.38
C ASN A 227 25.66 5.91 -7.83
N TRP A 228 24.76 6.85 -8.08
CA TRP A 228 25.11 8.23 -8.42
C TRP A 228 23.99 9.19 -8.08
N ASP A 229 24.34 10.43 -7.75
CA ASP A 229 23.41 11.54 -7.58
C ASP A 229 23.84 12.75 -8.43
N MET A 230 22.86 13.47 -8.95
CA MET A 230 23.05 14.72 -9.68
C MET A 230 22.59 15.88 -8.80
N VAL A 231 23.53 16.78 -8.52
CA VAL A 231 23.39 17.88 -7.58
C VAL A 231 23.50 19.22 -8.30
N THR A 232 22.53 20.10 -8.09
CA THR A 232 22.55 21.47 -8.61
C THR A 232 23.04 22.44 -7.54
N ILE A 233 23.77 23.49 -7.93
CA ILE A 233 24.34 24.49 -7.03
C ILE A 233 23.93 25.89 -7.48
N ALA A 234 23.37 26.68 -6.57
CA ALA A 234 23.11 28.11 -6.73
C ALA A 234 23.64 28.86 -5.51
N GLY A 235 24.63 29.74 -5.74
CA GLY A 235 25.33 30.44 -4.68
C GLY A 235 25.92 29.46 -3.66
N THR A 236 25.46 29.54 -2.42
CA THR A 236 25.89 28.68 -1.31
C THR A 236 24.97 27.48 -1.06
N ARG A 237 23.93 27.29 -1.89
CA ARG A 237 22.94 26.23 -1.71
C ARG A 237 23.11 25.13 -2.76
N ALA A 238 23.09 23.89 -2.31
CA ALA A 238 23.07 22.71 -3.17
C ALA A 238 21.75 21.95 -3.03
N SER A 239 21.28 21.30 -4.10
CA SER A 239 20.06 20.49 -4.10
C SER A 239 20.26 19.16 -4.84
N ARG A 240 19.82 18.06 -4.23
CA ARG A 240 19.92 16.70 -4.79
C ARG A 240 18.76 16.43 -5.75
N TYR A 241 18.95 16.75 -7.03
CA TYR A 241 17.88 16.76 -8.03
C TYR A 241 17.52 15.36 -8.54
N TYR A 242 18.53 14.52 -8.80
CA TYR A 242 18.34 13.11 -9.19
C TYR A 242 19.26 12.19 -8.40
N GLY A 243 18.85 10.93 -8.26
CA GLY A 243 19.72 9.90 -7.72
C GLY A 243 19.27 8.51 -8.11
N ALA A 244 20.23 7.62 -8.33
CA ALA A 244 19.97 6.27 -8.79
C ALA A 244 20.96 5.28 -8.16
N SER A 245 20.51 4.04 -8.02
CA SER A 245 21.33 2.95 -7.46
C SER A 245 20.94 1.61 -8.06
N ARG A 246 21.93 0.76 -8.30
CA ARG A 246 21.73 -0.57 -8.90
C ARG A 246 21.01 -1.51 -7.95
N THR A 247 20.24 -2.44 -8.51
CA THR A 247 19.44 -3.39 -7.72
C THR A 247 20.23 -4.60 -7.24
N ASP A 248 21.33 -4.94 -7.93
CA ASP A 248 22.12 -6.15 -7.71
C ASP A 248 23.23 -5.99 -6.65
N VAL A 249 23.32 -4.83 -6.00
CA VAL A 249 24.33 -4.58 -4.96
C VAL A 249 23.72 -4.76 -3.57
N GLU A 250 24.29 -5.69 -2.81
CA GLU A 250 23.91 -5.94 -1.42
C GLU A 250 24.06 -4.68 -0.55
N LYS A 251 23.20 -4.56 0.47
CA LYS A 251 23.21 -3.44 1.43
C LYS A 251 23.22 -2.04 0.79
N ARG A 252 22.54 -1.87 -0.35
CA ARG A 252 22.39 -0.61 -1.11
C ARG A 252 22.16 0.67 -0.28
N ASN A 253 21.38 0.57 0.79
CA ASN A 253 21.14 1.71 1.69
C ASN A 253 22.44 2.25 2.30
N LEU A 254 23.40 1.39 2.65
CA LEU A 254 24.71 1.82 3.13
C LEU A 254 25.50 2.53 2.03
N LEU A 255 25.43 2.08 0.76
CA LEU A 255 26.12 2.74 -0.35
C LEU A 255 25.66 4.19 -0.50
N THR A 256 24.35 4.41 -0.42
CA THR A 256 23.77 5.75 -0.54
C THR A 256 24.13 6.63 0.66
N ASP A 257 24.21 6.06 1.86
CA ASP A 257 24.62 6.82 3.05
C ASP A 257 26.06 7.32 2.95
N GLY A 258 26.97 6.50 2.42
CA GLY A 258 28.35 6.91 2.17
C GLY A 258 28.45 7.96 1.08
N LEU A 259 27.67 7.82 -0.01
CA LEU A 259 27.64 8.79 -1.09
C LEU A 259 27.15 10.17 -0.61
N ILE A 260 26.04 10.24 0.12
CA ILE A 260 25.51 11.51 0.65
C ILE A 260 26.50 12.21 1.57
N TYR A 261 27.23 11.46 2.41
CA TYR A 261 28.25 12.05 3.25
C TYR A 261 29.44 12.58 2.44
N PHE A 262 29.90 11.82 1.44
CA PHE A 262 30.94 12.26 0.52
C PHE A 262 30.53 13.56 -0.20
N GLU A 263 29.31 13.62 -0.72
CA GLU A 263 28.74 14.80 -1.37
C GLU A 263 28.71 15.99 -0.43
N SER A 264 28.24 15.80 0.80
CA SER A 264 28.17 16.85 1.82
C SER A 264 29.56 17.48 2.06
N CYS A 265 30.60 16.64 2.14
CA CYS A 265 31.98 17.10 2.31
C CYS A 265 32.51 17.82 1.05
N ALA A 266 32.26 17.26 -0.13
CA ALA A 266 32.70 17.83 -1.40
C ALA A 266 32.04 19.19 -1.68
N LEU A 267 30.75 19.33 -1.36
CA LEU A 267 29.98 20.56 -1.51
C LEU A 267 30.42 21.62 -0.49
N SER A 268 30.69 21.24 0.75
CA SER A 268 31.24 22.15 1.77
C SER A 268 32.57 22.76 1.34
N GLN A 269 33.49 21.95 0.79
CA GLN A 269 34.77 22.43 0.24
C GLN A 269 34.61 23.39 -0.95
N ARG A 270 33.45 23.36 -1.62
CA ARG A 270 33.11 24.26 -2.72
C ARG A 270 32.40 25.54 -2.25
N GLY A 271 32.26 25.73 -0.94
CA GLY A 271 31.62 26.91 -0.36
C GLY A 271 30.11 26.80 -0.19
N CYS A 272 29.52 25.62 -0.39
CA CYS A 272 28.11 25.41 -0.07
C CYS A 272 27.91 25.33 1.45
N THR A 273 26.87 25.98 1.96
CA THR A 273 26.50 25.98 3.39
C THR A 273 25.29 25.08 3.66
N SER A 274 24.51 24.73 2.63
CA SER A 274 23.35 23.86 2.76
C SER A 274 23.22 22.88 1.60
N PHE A 275 22.72 21.68 1.90
CA PHE A 275 22.42 20.64 0.91
C PHE A 275 21.01 20.10 1.10
N ASP A 276 20.11 20.52 0.24
CA ASP A 276 18.70 20.15 0.22
C ASP A 276 18.50 18.78 -0.45
N GLN A 277 17.97 17.82 0.30
CA GLN A 277 17.66 16.48 -0.19
C GLN A 277 16.33 16.41 -0.93
N MET A 278 15.61 17.53 -1.08
CA MET A 278 14.29 17.66 -1.67
C MET A 278 13.20 16.87 -0.92
N GLY A 279 11.96 16.94 -1.40
CA GLY A 279 10.74 16.48 -0.73
C GLY A 279 10.82 15.17 0.06
N VAL A 280 10.24 15.21 1.26
CA VAL A 280 9.86 14.07 2.10
C VAL A 280 8.36 14.06 2.33
N GLY A 281 7.80 12.93 2.78
CA GLY A 281 6.38 12.80 3.07
C GLY A 281 5.97 13.49 4.35
N SER A 282 4.79 14.11 4.30
CA SER A 282 4.08 14.73 5.42
C SER A 282 2.68 14.15 5.56
N ALA A 283 1.91 14.65 6.54
CA ALA A 283 0.50 14.31 6.66
C ALA A 283 -0.32 14.76 5.43
N ALA A 284 0.03 15.91 4.84
CA ALA A 284 -0.63 16.42 3.64
C ALA A 284 -0.19 15.68 2.37
N TYR A 285 1.07 15.22 2.31
CA TYR A 285 1.63 14.52 1.15
C TYR A 285 2.23 13.16 1.51
N PRO A 286 1.39 12.18 1.93
CA PRO A 286 1.88 10.88 2.39
C PRO A 286 2.51 10.04 1.29
N GLY A 287 2.30 10.38 0.00
CA GLY A 287 2.89 9.68 -1.15
C GLY A 287 4.42 9.67 -1.16
N LEU A 288 5.08 10.58 -0.43
CA LEU A 288 6.53 10.64 -0.32
C LEU A 288 7.09 9.99 0.97
N SER A 289 6.23 9.35 1.78
CA SER A 289 6.62 8.82 3.11
C SER A 289 7.69 7.72 3.06
N SER A 290 7.79 7.00 1.94
CA SER A 290 8.86 6.01 1.72
C SER A 290 10.25 6.64 1.75
N LEU A 291 10.36 7.93 1.39
CA LEU A 291 11.61 8.68 1.41
C LEU A 291 12.01 9.12 2.82
N ASN A 292 11.09 9.12 3.80
CA ASN A 292 11.34 9.63 5.16
C ASN A 292 12.38 8.77 5.88
N THR A 293 12.24 7.44 5.80
CA THR A 293 13.16 6.49 6.43
C THR A 293 14.60 6.69 5.96
N PHE A 294 14.76 7.10 4.71
CA PHE A 294 16.05 7.34 4.08
C PHE A 294 16.58 8.75 4.37
N LYS A 295 15.85 9.81 4.03
CA LYS A 295 16.35 11.20 4.07
C LYS A 295 16.40 11.76 5.49
N SER A 296 15.39 11.50 6.32
CA SER A 296 15.23 12.20 7.61
C SER A 296 16.32 11.92 8.65
N LYS A 297 17.25 10.99 8.38
CA LYS A 297 18.37 10.68 9.27
C LYS A 297 19.56 11.63 9.11
N PHE A 298 19.63 12.39 8.03
CA PHE A 298 20.74 13.31 7.74
C PHE A 298 20.58 14.69 8.40
N ALA A 299 19.42 15.02 8.95
CA ALA A 299 19.19 16.24 9.73
C ALA A 299 18.27 15.96 10.92
N GLU A 300 18.38 16.74 12.00
CA GLU A 300 17.54 16.56 13.20
C GLU A 300 16.05 16.83 12.92
N LYS A 301 15.75 17.81 12.09
CA LYS A 301 14.40 18.25 11.74
C LYS A 301 14.26 18.32 10.23
N THR A 302 13.02 18.19 9.76
CA THR A 302 12.66 18.58 8.40
C THR A 302 12.50 20.10 8.32
N THR A 303 12.55 20.63 7.11
CA THR A 303 12.38 22.05 6.81
C THR A 303 11.07 22.24 6.05
N PRO A 304 10.09 22.97 6.60
CA PRO A 304 8.86 23.29 5.89
C PRO A 304 9.15 24.14 4.66
N VAL A 305 8.45 23.85 3.56
CA VAL A 305 8.48 24.61 2.31
C VAL A 305 7.07 24.79 1.77
N ALA A 306 6.85 25.84 0.99
CA ALA A 306 5.56 26.05 0.34
C ALA A 306 5.34 24.97 -0.76
N PRO A 307 4.24 24.20 -0.72
CA PRO A 307 3.97 23.21 -1.75
C PRO A 307 3.54 23.88 -3.07
N ASP A 308 3.86 23.24 -4.20
CA ASP A 308 3.33 23.65 -5.51
C ASP A 308 1.78 23.60 -5.49
N ARG A 309 1.16 24.68 -5.95
CA ARG A 309 -0.28 24.80 -6.23
C ARG A 309 -0.50 25.34 -7.64
N ASP A 310 -1.69 25.09 -8.19
CA ASP A 310 -2.09 25.62 -9.50
C ASP A 310 -2.96 26.89 -9.31
N LEU A 311 -2.39 28.06 -9.57
CA LEU A 311 -3.08 29.34 -9.65
C LEU A 311 -3.92 29.39 -10.94
N VAL A 312 -5.24 29.38 -10.80
CA VAL A 312 -6.15 29.16 -11.93
C VAL A 312 -6.37 30.43 -12.75
N VAL A 313 -5.85 30.44 -13.98
CA VAL A 313 -5.99 31.56 -14.94
C VAL A 313 -7.30 31.44 -15.72
N LYS A 314 -7.66 30.23 -16.16
CA LYS A 314 -8.89 29.90 -16.91
C LYS A 314 -9.78 28.91 -16.15
N PRO A 315 -10.69 29.36 -15.28
CA PRO A 315 -11.48 28.48 -14.40
C PRO A 315 -12.30 27.42 -15.13
N ALA A 316 -13.02 27.80 -16.20
CA ALA A 316 -13.85 26.86 -16.95
C ALA A 316 -13.02 25.74 -17.61
N PHE A 317 -11.87 26.10 -18.20
CA PHE A 317 -10.99 25.12 -18.83
C PHE A 317 -10.30 24.23 -17.78
N TYR A 318 -9.86 24.81 -16.66
CA TYR A 318 -9.25 24.05 -15.57
C TYR A 318 -10.23 23.03 -14.96
N LYS A 319 -11.51 23.41 -14.76
CA LYS A 319 -12.56 22.46 -14.37
C LYS A 319 -12.77 21.35 -15.40
N ALA A 320 -12.69 21.65 -16.70
CA ALA A 320 -12.73 20.64 -17.75
C ALA A 320 -11.52 19.70 -17.68
N LEU A 321 -10.31 20.21 -17.37
CA LEU A 321 -9.12 19.38 -17.15
C LEU A 321 -9.25 18.50 -15.90
N GLN A 322 -9.79 19.02 -14.79
CA GLN A 322 -10.09 18.22 -13.59
C GLN A 322 -11.11 17.12 -13.91
N ALA A 323 -12.18 17.44 -14.64
CA ALA A 323 -13.17 16.47 -15.09
C ALA A 323 -12.55 15.44 -16.05
N ALA A 324 -11.66 15.84 -16.96
CA ALA A 324 -10.94 14.95 -17.86
C ALA A 324 -9.93 14.07 -17.11
N LYS A 325 -9.25 14.59 -16.07
CA LYS A 325 -8.38 13.81 -15.18
C LYS A 325 -9.20 12.80 -14.38
N ALA A 326 -10.34 13.21 -13.82
CA ALA A 326 -11.25 12.34 -13.10
C ALA A 326 -11.86 11.28 -14.04
N LEU A 327 -12.25 11.66 -15.26
CA LEU A 327 -12.71 10.75 -16.29
C LEU A 327 -11.58 9.85 -16.77
N ARG A 328 -10.33 10.31 -16.91
CA ARG A 328 -9.17 9.49 -17.28
C ARG A 328 -8.76 8.57 -16.15
N ALA A 329 -8.87 8.98 -14.89
CA ALA A 329 -8.67 8.13 -13.72
C ALA A 329 -9.80 7.09 -13.63
N ARG A 330 -11.05 7.50 -13.89
CA ARG A 330 -12.19 6.60 -14.02
C ARG A 330 -12.08 5.71 -15.25
N LEU A 331 -11.52 6.18 -16.36
CA LEU A 331 -11.23 5.44 -17.57
C LEU A 331 -9.94 4.63 -17.47
N ARG A 332 -9.05 4.90 -16.52
CA ARG A 332 -7.94 4.05 -16.05
C ARG A 332 -8.35 3.15 -14.88
N GLY A 333 -9.55 3.36 -14.35
CA GLY A 333 -10.28 2.43 -13.49
C GLY A 333 -11.26 1.57 -14.31
N LEU A 334 -11.74 2.06 -15.46
CA LEU A 334 -12.61 1.35 -16.42
C LEU A 334 -11.80 0.66 -17.51
N ARG A 335 -10.73 1.28 -18.03
CA ARG A 335 -9.55 0.52 -18.47
C ARG A 335 -9.00 -0.01 -17.18
N ARG A 336 -9.39 -1.23 -16.85
CA ARG A 336 -8.61 -2.11 -15.98
C ARG A 336 -7.13 -1.70 -16.09
N PRO A 337 -6.34 -1.54 -15.01
CA PRO A 337 -4.93 -1.93 -15.15
C PRO A 337 -5.04 -3.30 -15.81
N ALA A 338 -4.53 -3.43 -17.06
CA ALA A 338 -4.82 -4.56 -17.94
C ALA A 338 -4.92 -5.77 -17.05
N ARG A 339 -6.13 -6.34 -16.89
CA ARG A 339 -6.38 -7.40 -15.89
C ARG A 339 -5.23 -8.34 -16.09
N GLU A 340 -4.29 -8.34 -15.15
CA GLU A 340 -2.87 -8.61 -15.42
C GLU A 340 -2.83 -9.76 -16.42
N GLU A 341 -2.44 -9.49 -17.68
CA GLU A 341 -2.87 -10.30 -18.85
C GLU A 341 -2.85 -11.79 -18.46
N PRO A 342 -3.91 -12.57 -18.75
CA PRO A 342 -3.90 -13.98 -18.39
C PRO A 342 -2.58 -14.54 -18.89
N ALA A 343 -1.73 -14.96 -17.95
CA ALA A 343 -0.43 -15.47 -18.32
C ALA A 343 -0.68 -16.62 -19.29
N ALA A 344 0.21 -16.83 -20.25
CA ALA A 344 0.16 -18.02 -21.08
C ALA A 344 -0.07 -19.23 -20.17
N SER A 345 -0.97 -20.13 -20.58
CA SER A 345 -1.34 -21.27 -19.74
C SER A 345 -0.09 -21.97 -19.25
N ARG A 346 0.05 -22.12 -17.93
CA ARG A 346 1.23 -22.78 -17.36
C ARG A 346 1.02 -24.28 -17.32
N GLU A 347 2.04 -25.02 -17.73
CA GLU A 347 2.00 -26.49 -17.71
C GLU A 347 2.79 -27.09 -16.54
N ASP A 348 3.64 -26.31 -15.90
CA ASP A 348 4.61 -26.72 -14.87
C ASP A 348 4.09 -26.63 -13.43
N ILE A 349 2.84 -26.17 -13.22
CA ILE A 349 2.17 -26.14 -11.91
C ILE A 349 0.88 -26.97 -11.92
N LEU A 350 0.55 -27.54 -10.76
CA LEU A 350 -0.68 -28.28 -10.53
C LEU A 350 -1.28 -27.91 -9.16
N PRO A 351 -2.33 -27.08 -9.10
CA PRO A 351 -3.00 -26.80 -7.84
C PRO A 351 -3.81 -28.01 -7.37
N VAL A 352 -3.59 -28.44 -6.13
CA VAL A 352 -4.38 -29.46 -5.42
C VAL A 352 -5.02 -28.77 -4.22
N LEU A 353 -6.35 -28.71 -4.22
CA LEU A 353 -7.12 -27.92 -3.26
C LEU A 353 -7.94 -28.88 -2.37
N LEU A 354 -7.66 -28.87 -1.07
CA LEU A 354 -8.34 -29.70 -0.09
C LEU A 354 -9.68 -29.08 0.31
N GLY A 355 -10.78 -29.77 0.04
CA GLY A 355 -12.13 -29.31 0.36
C GLY A 355 -13.09 -29.33 -0.83
N GLY A 356 -14.36 -29.10 -0.54
CA GLY A 356 -15.43 -29.18 -1.52
C GLY A 356 -16.45 -28.04 -1.45
N ASP A 357 -16.10 -26.92 -0.80
CA ASP A 357 -17.00 -25.79 -0.62
C ASP A 357 -16.64 -24.56 -1.49
N LEU A 358 -17.39 -23.48 -1.30
CA LEU A 358 -17.26 -22.25 -2.09
C LEU A 358 -15.85 -21.62 -2.02
N SER A 359 -15.16 -21.73 -0.89
CA SER A 359 -13.81 -21.20 -0.72
C SER A 359 -12.81 -21.90 -1.66
N ILE A 360 -12.98 -23.21 -1.86
CA ILE A 360 -12.18 -24.02 -2.78
C ILE A 360 -12.50 -23.66 -4.22
N TYR A 361 -13.78 -23.48 -4.56
CA TYR A 361 -14.16 -22.99 -5.87
C TYR A 361 -13.50 -21.63 -6.19
N ALA A 362 -13.49 -20.70 -5.22
CA ALA A 362 -12.87 -19.39 -5.38
C ALA A 362 -11.36 -19.49 -5.64
N LEU A 363 -10.64 -20.37 -4.92
CA LEU A 363 -9.23 -20.63 -5.16
C LEU A 363 -8.96 -21.24 -6.54
N GLY A 364 -9.72 -22.25 -6.96
CA GLY A 364 -9.56 -22.84 -8.29
C GLY A 364 -9.83 -21.83 -9.40
N ARG A 365 -10.82 -20.94 -9.21
CA ARG A 365 -11.04 -19.80 -10.11
C ARG A 365 -9.84 -18.87 -10.16
N GLN A 366 -9.24 -18.51 -9.02
CA GLN A 366 -8.07 -17.64 -8.98
C GLN A 366 -6.89 -18.23 -9.75
N PHE A 367 -6.61 -19.53 -9.60
CA PHE A 367 -5.59 -20.24 -10.40
C PHE A 367 -5.92 -20.26 -11.89
N HIS A 368 -7.16 -20.56 -12.25
CA HIS A 368 -7.57 -20.57 -13.65
C HIS A 368 -7.53 -19.17 -14.28
N GLU A 369 -7.93 -18.12 -13.56
CA GLU A 369 -7.85 -16.74 -14.04
C GLU A 369 -6.40 -16.26 -14.15
N ALA A 370 -5.51 -16.69 -13.24
CA ALA A 370 -4.11 -16.30 -13.27
C ALA A 370 -3.31 -17.03 -14.36
N TYR A 371 -3.51 -18.35 -14.50
CA TYR A 371 -2.59 -19.26 -15.20
C TYR A 371 -3.26 -20.25 -16.16
N GLY A 372 -4.59 -20.19 -16.33
CA GLY A 372 -5.33 -21.13 -17.19
C GLY A 372 -5.32 -22.59 -16.75
N VAL A 373 -4.83 -22.88 -15.53
CA VAL A 373 -4.70 -24.26 -15.02
C VAL A 373 -5.99 -24.76 -14.40
N ARG A 374 -6.24 -26.06 -14.54
CA ARG A 374 -7.32 -26.75 -13.83
C ARG A 374 -6.80 -27.30 -12.52
N SER A 375 -7.50 -27.01 -11.43
CA SER A 375 -7.16 -27.51 -10.09
C SER A 375 -7.72 -28.92 -9.88
N ILE A 376 -7.04 -29.72 -9.06
CA ILE A 376 -7.62 -30.93 -8.49
C ILE A 376 -8.33 -30.55 -7.19
N ALA A 377 -9.62 -30.81 -7.07
CA ALA A 377 -10.34 -30.72 -5.80
C ALA A 377 -10.32 -32.09 -5.12
N LEU A 378 -9.80 -32.16 -3.89
CA LEU A 378 -9.64 -33.39 -3.12
C LEU A 378 -10.51 -33.33 -1.85
N HIS A 379 -11.56 -34.15 -1.78
CA HIS A 379 -12.48 -34.19 -0.65
C HIS A 379 -13.43 -35.41 -0.72
N GLN A 380 -14.18 -35.71 0.34
CA GLN A 380 -15.23 -36.75 0.33
C GLN A 380 -16.45 -36.37 -0.51
N ALA A 381 -16.78 -35.08 -0.53
CA ALA A 381 -17.97 -34.54 -1.21
C ALA A 381 -17.70 -33.12 -1.69
N PHE A 382 -18.43 -32.69 -2.73
CA PHE A 382 -18.26 -31.39 -3.38
C PHE A 382 -19.62 -30.72 -3.56
N ILE A 383 -19.67 -29.39 -3.48
CA ILE A 383 -20.86 -28.65 -3.87
C ILE A 383 -21.04 -28.69 -5.39
N ALA A 384 -22.28 -28.52 -5.85
CA ALA A 384 -22.60 -28.51 -7.29
C ALA A 384 -21.79 -27.49 -8.11
N ALA A 385 -21.37 -26.38 -7.49
CA ALA A 385 -20.54 -25.37 -8.14
C ALA A 385 -19.15 -25.89 -8.53
N ILE A 386 -18.64 -26.91 -7.82
CA ILE A 386 -17.39 -27.62 -8.11
C ILE A 386 -17.66 -28.86 -8.96
N GLU A 387 -18.67 -29.67 -8.63
CA GLU A 387 -18.98 -30.92 -9.34
C GLU A 387 -19.19 -30.73 -10.85
N ARG A 388 -19.82 -29.62 -11.22
CA ARG A 388 -20.14 -29.27 -12.61
C ARG A 388 -19.18 -28.24 -13.20
N SER A 389 -18.07 -27.97 -12.53
CA SER A 389 -17.12 -26.97 -12.99
C SER A 389 -16.20 -27.50 -14.08
N SER A 390 -15.97 -26.68 -15.09
CA SER A 390 -14.99 -26.94 -16.14
C SER A 390 -13.53 -26.72 -15.72
N ILE A 391 -13.30 -26.06 -14.57
CA ILE A 391 -11.96 -25.67 -14.10
C ILE A 391 -11.39 -26.64 -13.06
N PHE A 392 -12.15 -27.68 -12.69
CA PHE A 392 -11.74 -28.68 -11.72
C PHE A 392 -11.61 -30.08 -12.31
N LYS A 393 -10.69 -30.85 -11.74
CA LYS A 393 -10.70 -32.31 -11.76
C LYS A 393 -11.05 -32.79 -10.36
N LEU A 394 -12.04 -33.66 -10.22
CA LEU A 394 -12.46 -34.15 -8.91
C LEU A 394 -11.68 -35.40 -8.53
N ARG A 395 -11.29 -35.47 -7.26
CA ARG A 395 -10.70 -36.65 -6.62
C ARG A 395 -11.43 -36.89 -5.31
N ALA A 396 -12.35 -37.85 -5.33
CA ALA A 396 -13.05 -38.27 -4.13
C ALA A 396 -12.13 -39.16 -3.29
N VAL A 397 -12.04 -38.89 -1.99
CA VAL A 397 -11.28 -39.71 -1.04
C VAL A 397 -12.21 -40.42 -0.07
N PRO A 398 -11.91 -41.65 0.37
CA PRO A 398 -12.78 -42.38 1.30
C PRO A 398 -12.77 -41.77 2.71
N SER A 399 -11.65 -41.15 3.10
CA SER A 399 -11.44 -40.50 4.39
C SER A 399 -10.63 -39.22 4.21
N THR A 400 -10.82 -38.26 5.10
CA THR A 400 -10.04 -37.01 5.19
C THR A 400 -9.00 -37.05 6.30
N ASP A 401 -8.67 -38.23 6.82
CA ASP A 401 -7.58 -38.37 7.80
C ASP A 401 -6.19 -38.14 7.19
N ASP A 402 -5.20 -37.89 8.05
CA ASP A 402 -3.83 -37.53 7.66
C ASP A 402 -3.19 -38.59 6.75
N THR A 403 -3.49 -39.88 6.95
CA THR A 403 -2.91 -40.97 6.18
C THR A 403 -3.50 -41.02 4.78
N ALA A 404 -4.82 -40.92 4.65
CA ALA A 404 -5.52 -40.92 3.38
C ALA A 404 -5.12 -39.71 2.53
N ILE A 405 -5.09 -38.50 3.11
CA ILE A 405 -4.72 -37.28 2.39
C ILE A 405 -3.25 -37.32 1.94
N ARG A 406 -2.32 -37.73 2.82
CA ARG A 406 -0.91 -37.88 2.46
C ARG A 406 -0.71 -38.87 1.31
N ALA A 407 -1.37 -40.03 1.37
CA ALA A 407 -1.25 -41.06 0.34
C ALA A 407 -1.75 -40.56 -1.03
N GLU A 408 -2.90 -39.89 -1.06
CA GLU A 408 -3.48 -39.35 -2.29
C GLU A 408 -2.67 -38.20 -2.87
N VAL A 409 -2.18 -37.28 -2.04
CA VAL A 409 -1.28 -36.20 -2.50
C VAL A 409 0.01 -36.79 -3.06
N ALA A 410 0.60 -37.80 -2.40
CA ALA A 410 1.80 -38.47 -2.88
C ALA A 410 1.57 -39.18 -4.22
N ALA A 411 0.41 -39.84 -4.39
CA ALA A 411 0.04 -40.47 -5.65
C ALA A 411 -0.13 -39.43 -6.78
N ILE A 412 -0.77 -38.29 -6.51
CA ILE A 412 -0.89 -37.18 -7.47
C ILE A 412 0.48 -36.63 -7.84
N ALA A 413 1.34 -36.40 -6.85
CA ALA A 413 2.69 -35.88 -7.06
C ALA A 413 3.57 -36.83 -7.88
N ALA A 414 3.48 -38.14 -7.64
CA ALA A 414 4.18 -39.16 -8.40
C ALA A 414 3.68 -39.28 -9.85
N ALA A 415 2.39 -39.04 -10.09
CA ALA A 415 1.81 -39.01 -11.43
C ALA A 415 2.16 -37.75 -12.24
N HIS A 416 2.71 -36.71 -11.57
CA HIS A 416 3.07 -35.42 -12.16
C HIS A 416 4.48 -34.97 -11.74
N PRO A 417 5.53 -35.78 -12.02
CA PRO A 417 6.89 -35.49 -11.56
C PRO A 417 7.50 -34.24 -12.22
N ASP A 418 6.97 -33.84 -13.37
CA ASP A 418 7.34 -32.66 -14.15
C ASP A 418 6.74 -31.36 -13.60
N LYS A 419 5.83 -31.44 -12.62
CA LYS A 419 5.08 -30.28 -12.10
C LYS A 419 5.38 -29.99 -10.65
N ARG A 420 5.27 -28.71 -10.29
CA ARG A 420 5.15 -28.26 -8.90
C ARG A 420 3.69 -28.41 -8.45
N VAL A 421 3.45 -29.31 -7.51
CA VAL A 421 2.13 -29.54 -6.92
C VAL A 421 1.92 -28.52 -5.81
N ILE A 422 0.96 -27.62 -5.97
CA ILE A 422 0.65 -26.60 -4.97
C ILE A 422 -0.54 -27.07 -4.15
N LEU A 423 -0.28 -27.52 -2.92
CA LEU A 423 -1.29 -28.05 -2.02
C LEU A 423 -1.83 -26.94 -1.11
N MET A 424 -3.10 -26.59 -1.28
CA MET A 424 -3.75 -25.56 -0.46
C MET A 424 -5.01 -26.08 0.24
N ALA A 425 -5.26 -25.56 1.42
CA ALA A 425 -6.51 -25.68 2.13
C ALA A 425 -6.98 -24.29 2.59
N ASN A 426 -8.25 -24.18 3.00
CA ASN A 426 -8.80 -22.89 3.41
C ASN A 426 -9.71 -22.98 4.65
N THR A 427 -9.51 -24.00 5.48
CA THR A 427 -10.14 -24.14 6.79
C THR A 427 -9.08 -24.44 7.84
N ASP A 428 -9.23 -23.90 9.04
CA ASP A 428 -8.23 -24.03 10.10
C ASP A 428 -7.90 -25.52 10.41
N PRO A 429 -8.87 -26.45 10.52
CA PRO A 429 -8.56 -27.87 10.74
C PRO A 429 -7.69 -28.49 9.64
N GLN A 430 -7.89 -28.08 8.39
CA GLN A 430 -7.09 -28.57 7.28
C GLN A 430 -5.70 -27.92 7.25
N ILE A 431 -5.56 -26.65 7.67
CA ILE A 431 -4.24 -26.02 7.83
C ILE A 431 -3.45 -26.73 8.93
N GLU A 432 -4.09 -27.06 10.06
CA GLU A 432 -3.49 -27.89 11.12
C GLU A 432 -3.12 -29.29 10.61
N GLN A 433 -3.92 -29.90 9.74
CA GLN A 433 -3.59 -31.17 9.12
C GLN A 433 -2.37 -31.06 8.20
N LEU A 434 -2.35 -30.05 7.33
CA LEU A 434 -1.23 -29.82 6.41
C LEU A 434 0.07 -29.58 7.18
N SER A 435 0.03 -28.85 8.29
CA SER A 435 1.24 -28.59 9.09
C SER A 435 1.84 -29.86 9.71
N ARG A 436 1.02 -30.89 9.99
CA ARG A 436 1.48 -32.20 10.47
C ARG A 436 2.08 -33.06 9.37
N ILE A 437 1.48 -33.07 8.17
CA ILE A 437 1.89 -34.01 7.11
C ILE A 437 2.93 -33.43 6.14
N GLN A 438 3.10 -32.11 6.06
CA GLN A 438 3.92 -31.47 5.02
C GLN A 438 5.36 -31.97 4.93
N ALA A 439 5.98 -32.35 6.05
CA ALA A 439 7.36 -32.83 6.08
C ALA A 439 7.53 -34.21 5.43
N GLU A 440 6.44 -34.97 5.28
CA GLU A 440 6.42 -36.32 4.68
C GLU A 440 5.98 -36.31 3.21
N LEU A 441 5.62 -35.15 2.67
CA LEU A 441 5.17 -35.03 1.29
C LEU A 441 6.35 -35.05 0.29
N PRO A 442 6.15 -35.52 -0.95
CA PRO A 442 7.19 -35.51 -1.97
C PRO A 442 7.77 -34.11 -2.25
N ALA A 443 9.04 -34.04 -2.63
CA ALA A 443 9.78 -32.79 -2.80
C ALA A 443 9.24 -31.83 -3.89
N ASN A 444 8.37 -32.31 -4.79
CA ASN A 444 7.68 -31.47 -5.77
C ASN A 444 6.36 -30.88 -5.25
N VAL A 445 5.96 -31.16 -4.00
CA VAL A 445 4.78 -30.59 -3.34
C VAL A 445 5.17 -29.35 -2.54
N ILE A 446 4.39 -28.28 -2.69
CA ILE A 446 4.55 -26.99 -2.01
C ILE A 446 3.29 -26.73 -1.18
N CYS A 447 3.45 -26.47 0.11
CA CYS A 447 2.39 -26.07 1.03
C CYS A 447 2.62 -24.61 1.47
N PRO A 448 1.80 -23.64 1.04
CA PRO A 448 1.96 -22.22 1.37
C PRO A 448 1.38 -21.90 2.76
N ILE A 449 1.86 -22.62 3.78
CA ILE A 449 1.44 -22.47 5.19
C ILE A 449 2.66 -22.18 6.07
N PRO A 450 2.48 -21.51 7.22
CA PRO A 450 3.57 -21.32 8.17
C PRO A 450 4.05 -22.64 8.78
N SER A 451 5.19 -22.61 9.48
CA SER A 451 5.67 -23.75 10.24
C SER A 451 4.68 -24.16 11.34
N ALA A 452 4.76 -25.41 11.82
CA ALA A 452 3.88 -25.90 12.88
C ALA A 452 4.01 -25.09 14.19
N GLU A 453 5.21 -24.58 14.49
CA GLU A 453 5.46 -23.71 15.65
C GLU A 453 4.74 -22.37 15.52
N ILE A 454 4.89 -21.71 14.37
CA ILE A 454 4.22 -20.42 14.13
C ILE A 454 2.71 -20.60 14.04
N LEU A 455 2.24 -21.69 13.43
CA LEU A 455 0.83 -22.03 13.40
C LEU A 455 0.26 -22.15 14.82
N ALA A 456 0.93 -22.90 15.70
CA ALA A 456 0.50 -23.06 17.09
C ALA A 456 0.47 -21.73 17.87
N LEU A 457 1.41 -20.82 17.58
CA LEU A 457 1.47 -19.50 18.18
C LEU A 457 0.28 -18.61 17.75
N VAL A 458 -0.03 -18.56 16.45
CA VAL A 458 -1.09 -17.67 15.92
C VAL A 458 -2.51 -18.22 16.11
N SER A 459 -2.65 -19.54 16.23
CA SER A 459 -3.95 -20.18 16.52
C SER A 459 -4.39 -20.01 17.99
N ASP A 460 -3.51 -19.54 18.88
CA ASP A 460 -3.86 -19.21 20.25
C ASP A 460 -4.28 -17.74 20.37
N LYS A 461 -5.59 -17.53 20.51
CA LYS A 461 -6.20 -16.19 20.55
C LYS A 461 -5.68 -15.31 21.69
N ALA A 462 -5.30 -15.90 22.82
CA ALA A 462 -4.79 -15.15 23.95
C ALA A 462 -3.36 -14.69 23.68
N ALA A 463 -2.48 -15.64 23.33
CA ALA A 463 -1.07 -15.34 23.07
C ALA A 463 -0.91 -14.33 21.92
N PHE A 464 -1.69 -14.50 20.85
CA PHE A 464 -1.62 -13.59 19.70
C PHE A 464 -2.19 -12.20 20.02
N GLY A 465 -3.24 -12.10 20.86
CA GLY A 465 -3.78 -10.83 21.32
C GLY A 465 -2.75 -10.01 22.12
N GLU A 466 -2.02 -10.66 23.03
CA GLU A 466 -0.92 -10.01 23.77
C GLU A 466 0.21 -9.55 22.84
N LEU A 467 0.55 -10.37 21.85
CA LEU A 467 1.57 -10.04 20.87
C LEU A 467 1.15 -8.84 20.00
N ALA A 468 -0.10 -8.80 19.53
CA ALA A 468 -0.64 -7.68 18.79
C ALA A 468 -0.59 -6.37 19.61
N ALA A 469 -0.96 -6.43 20.89
CA ALA A 469 -0.88 -5.29 21.80
C ALA A 469 0.55 -4.75 21.95
N LYS A 470 1.55 -5.63 22.08
CA LYS A 470 2.98 -5.25 22.15
C LYS A 470 3.48 -4.55 20.87
N HIS A 471 2.86 -4.83 19.73
CA HIS A 471 3.15 -4.19 18.44
C HIS A 471 2.29 -2.93 18.18
N GLY A 472 1.60 -2.41 19.19
CA GLY A 472 0.83 -1.17 19.08
C GLY A 472 -0.52 -1.32 18.36
N LEU A 473 -0.99 -2.54 18.12
CA LEU A 473 -2.35 -2.78 17.64
C LEU A 473 -3.31 -2.76 18.83
N ARG A 474 -4.43 -2.05 18.69
CA ARG A 474 -5.50 -2.10 19.68
C ARG A 474 -6.16 -3.46 19.64
N VAL A 475 -6.37 -4.07 20.80
CA VAL A 475 -7.11 -5.32 20.99
C VAL A 475 -8.22 -5.09 22.01
N PRO A 476 -9.36 -5.79 21.95
CA PRO A 476 -10.36 -5.72 23.00
C PRO A 476 -9.79 -6.19 24.34
N MET A 477 -10.25 -5.63 25.46
CA MET A 477 -9.86 -6.14 26.77
C MET A 477 -10.25 -7.62 26.87
N SER A 478 -9.35 -8.44 27.41
CA SER A 478 -9.58 -9.89 27.51
C SER A 478 -9.02 -10.47 28.80
N GLN A 479 -9.68 -11.53 29.27
CA GLN A 479 -9.34 -12.32 30.45
C GLN A 479 -9.43 -13.78 30.07
N VAL A 480 -8.32 -14.52 30.20
CA VAL A 480 -8.31 -15.97 30.03
C VAL A 480 -8.78 -16.61 31.33
N ILE A 481 -9.70 -17.57 31.22
CA ILE A 481 -10.25 -18.31 32.36
C ILE A 481 -9.89 -19.79 32.27
N ASP A 482 -9.56 -20.36 33.43
CA ASP A 482 -9.31 -21.79 33.61
C ASP A 482 -10.61 -22.50 33.99
N LEU A 483 -10.94 -23.54 33.23
CA LEU A 483 -12.14 -24.34 33.42
C LEU A 483 -11.88 -25.66 34.18
N THR A 484 -10.62 -26.01 34.45
CA THR A 484 -10.23 -27.26 35.13
C THR A 484 -10.52 -27.25 36.63
N GLY A 485 -10.48 -26.07 37.26
CA GLY A 485 -10.79 -25.91 38.69
C GLY A 485 -12.27 -25.99 39.03
N THR A 486 -12.59 -26.01 40.32
CA THR A 486 -13.97 -25.94 40.84
C THR A 486 -14.38 -24.54 41.30
N GLU A 487 -13.43 -23.61 41.37
CA GLU A 487 -13.65 -22.24 41.84
C GLU A 487 -14.61 -21.47 40.92
N ARG A 488 -15.31 -20.49 41.49
CA ARG A 488 -16.19 -19.58 40.74
C ARG A 488 -15.33 -18.65 39.89
N VAL A 489 -15.63 -18.57 38.60
CA VAL A 489 -14.96 -17.66 37.66
C VAL A 489 -15.63 -16.30 37.73
N VAL A 490 -14.89 -15.25 38.09
CA VAL A 490 -15.39 -13.87 38.13
C VAL A 490 -14.76 -13.06 37.01
N SER A 491 -15.59 -12.32 36.26
CA SER A 491 -15.11 -11.45 35.18
C SER A 491 -14.38 -10.23 35.76
N SER A 492 -13.17 -9.94 35.28
CA SER A 492 -12.47 -8.67 35.53
C SER A 492 -12.88 -7.57 34.54
N ILE A 493 -13.72 -7.90 33.56
CA ILE A 493 -14.21 -7.01 32.50
C ILE A 493 -15.67 -6.67 32.82
N ALA A 494 -16.05 -5.41 32.65
CA ALA A 494 -17.43 -4.97 32.81
C ALA A 494 -18.33 -5.62 31.75
N PHE A 495 -19.53 -6.04 32.17
CA PHE A 495 -20.56 -6.51 31.25
C PHE A 495 -21.11 -5.33 30.42
N PRO A 496 -21.46 -5.54 29.15
CA PRO A 496 -21.55 -6.84 28.46
C PRO A 496 -20.20 -7.38 27.95
N ILE A 497 -20.06 -8.71 27.97
CA ILE A 497 -18.87 -9.42 27.49
C ILE A 497 -19.20 -10.46 26.43
N VAL A 498 -18.18 -10.85 25.69
CA VAL A 498 -18.18 -12.00 24.80
C VAL A 498 -17.33 -13.11 25.41
N ALA A 499 -17.84 -14.33 25.47
CA ALA A 499 -17.09 -15.51 25.88
C ALA A 499 -16.89 -16.46 24.69
N LYS A 500 -15.65 -16.92 24.47
CA LYS A 500 -15.28 -17.79 23.34
C LYS A 500 -14.12 -18.74 23.70
N PRO A 501 -14.00 -19.92 23.06
CA PRO A 501 -12.86 -20.80 23.27
C PRO A 501 -11.57 -20.15 22.77
N ALA A 502 -10.45 -20.36 23.47
CA ALA A 502 -9.14 -19.88 23.02
C ALA A 502 -8.69 -20.56 21.72
N ARG A 503 -9.10 -21.82 21.51
CA ARG A 503 -8.74 -22.64 20.35
C ARG A 503 -9.99 -23.21 19.69
N SER A 504 -10.34 -22.69 18.52
CA SER A 504 -11.59 -23.05 17.85
C SER A 504 -11.63 -24.50 17.35
N ALA A 505 -10.52 -25.04 16.82
CA ALA A 505 -10.47 -26.40 16.30
C ALA A 505 -10.80 -27.47 17.36
N ARG A 506 -10.25 -27.34 18.58
CA ARG A 506 -10.49 -28.26 19.71
C ARG A 506 -11.92 -28.18 20.26
N PHE A 507 -12.58 -27.04 20.08
CA PHE A 507 -13.94 -26.81 20.57
C PHE A 507 -15.04 -27.34 19.62
N MET A 508 -14.72 -27.65 18.36
CA MET A 508 -15.71 -28.06 17.35
C MET A 508 -16.56 -29.26 17.77
N ALA A 509 -15.97 -30.25 18.45
CA ALA A 509 -16.66 -31.46 18.91
C ALA A 509 -17.80 -31.17 19.93
N TYR A 510 -17.81 -29.99 20.55
CA TYR A 510 -18.83 -29.59 21.52
C TYR A 510 -20.06 -28.94 20.87
N TYR A 511 -20.02 -28.59 19.57
CA TYR A 511 -21.18 -27.97 18.90
C TYR A 511 -22.40 -28.89 18.83
N GLU A 512 -22.19 -30.19 18.67
CA GLU A 512 -23.26 -31.20 18.68
C GLU A 512 -23.96 -31.29 20.06
N GLN A 513 -23.27 -30.87 21.13
CA GLN A 513 -23.81 -30.79 22.48
C GLN A 513 -24.52 -29.44 22.75
N GLY A 514 -24.73 -28.63 21.71
CA GLY A 514 -25.42 -27.34 21.78
C GLY A 514 -24.55 -26.19 22.28
N PHE A 515 -23.22 -26.31 22.23
CA PHE A 515 -22.32 -25.18 22.46
C PHE A 515 -22.17 -24.30 21.21
N LYS A 516 -21.84 -23.02 21.41
CA LYS A 516 -21.73 -21.99 20.37
C LYS A 516 -20.28 -21.54 20.23
N LYS A 517 -19.89 -21.07 19.03
CA LYS A 517 -18.56 -20.48 18.81
C LYS A 517 -18.33 -19.22 19.66
N VAL A 518 -19.38 -18.45 19.90
CA VAL A 518 -19.35 -17.16 20.61
C VAL A 518 -20.60 -17.02 21.48
N TYR A 519 -20.43 -16.58 22.71
CA TYR A 519 -21.50 -16.26 23.65
C TYR A 519 -21.47 -14.77 23.96
N ALA A 520 -22.58 -14.06 23.77
CA ALA A 520 -22.77 -12.73 24.34
C ALA A 520 -23.41 -12.90 25.72
N LEU A 521 -22.81 -12.30 26.75
CA LEU A 521 -23.23 -12.40 28.14
C LEU A 521 -23.43 -10.98 28.70
N ASP A 522 -24.58 -10.72 29.30
CA ASP A 522 -24.93 -9.42 29.86
C ASP A 522 -24.81 -9.39 31.40
N SER A 523 -24.51 -10.52 32.05
CA SER A 523 -24.34 -10.60 33.50
C SER A 523 -23.43 -11.74 33.99
N GLN A 524 -22.99 -11.64 35.24
CA GLN A 524 -22.20 -12.68 35.93
C GLN A 524 -22.97 -13.99 36.09
N ASP A 525 -24.29 -13.95 36.25
CA ASP A 525 -25.12 -15.15 36.39
C ASP A 525 -25.14 -15.97 35.09
N GLU A 526 -25.16 -15.31 33.94
CA GLU A 526 -25.06 -15.97 32.64
C GLU A 526 -23.68 -16.60 32.42
N LEU A 527 -22.60 -15.94 32.88
CA LEU A 527 -21.26 -16.50 32.86
C LEU A 527 -21.15 -17.75 33.74
N ASP A 528 -21.68 -17.70 34.97
CA ASP A 528 -21.68 -18.82 35.90
C ASP A 528 -22.43 -20.04 35.29
N ALA A 529 -23.57 -19.80 34.64
CA ALA A 529 -24.33 -20.84 33.95
C ALA A 529 -23.56 -21.46 32.77
N LEU A 530 -22.85 -20.64 31.99
CA LEU A 530 -22.01 -21.12 30.89
C LEU A 530 -20.84 -21.97 31.40
N VAL A 531 -20.12 -21.51 32.42
CA VAL A 531 -18.99 -22.23 33.03
C VAL A 531 -19.43 -23.57 33.59
N ALA A 532 -20.56 -23.61 34.30
CA ALA A 532 -21.12 -24.86 34.83
C ALA A 532 -21.41 -25.88 33.72
N ARG A 533 -22.02 -25.43 32.61
CA ARG A 533 -22.26 -26.28 31.44
C ARG A 533 -20.95 -26.79 30.80
N LEU A 534 -19.97 -25.91 30.60
CA LEU A 534 -18.68 -26.27 29.98
C LEU A 534 -17.95 -27.33 30.83
N ARG A 535 -17.91 -27.14 32.16
CA ARG A 535 -17.33 -28.11 33.10
C ARG A 535 -18.08 -29.44 33.07
N ALA A 536 -19.42 -29.42 33.06
CA ALA A 536 -20.23 -30.63 32.99
C ALA A 536 -20.00 -31.43 31.68
N ALA A 537 -19.70 -30.74 30.59
CA ALA A 537 -19.32 -31.35 29.32
C ALA A 537 -17.85 -31.85 29.29
N GLY A 538 -17.07 -31.60 30.35
CA GLY A 538 -15.67 -32.01 30.44
C GLY A 538 -14.72 -31.16 29.58
N TYR A 539 -15.10 -29.93 29.22
CA TYR A 539 -14.22 -29.04 28.50
C TYR A 539 -13.17 -28.41 29.44
N ALA A 540 -11.89 -28.64 29.14
CA ALA A 540 -10.76 -28.33 30.01
C ALA A 540 -9.76 -27.32 29.41
N ASP A 541 -9.92 -26.94 28.13
CA ASP A 541 -9.01 -25.98 27.50
C ASP A 541 -9.36 -24.52 27.91
N PRO A 542 -8.41 -23.58 27.79
CA PRO A 542 -8.66 -22.19 28.14
C PRO A 542 -9.85 -21.57 27.38
N PHE A 543 -10.59 -20.73 28.08
CA PHE A 543 -11.69 -19.92 27.52
C PHE A 543 -11.35 -18.44 27.69
N ILE A 544 -11.84 -17.59 26.79
CA ILE A 544 -11.55 -16.16 26.77
C ILE A 544 -12.84 -15.41 27.05
N LEU A 545 -12.83 -14.58 28.08
CA LEU A 545 -13.78 -13.50 28.29
C LEU A 545 -13.20 -12.25 27.64
N GLN A 546 -13.99 -11.56 26.84
CA GLN A 546 -13.56 -10.43 26.03
C GLN A 546 -14.60 -9.32 26.12
N GLU A 547 -14.16 -8.07 26.15
CA GLU A 547 -15.04 -6.90 26.00
C GLU A 547 -15.91 -7.02 24.74
N ARG A 548 -17.22 -6.76 24.87
CA ARG A 548 -18.10 -6.70 23.71
C ARG A 548 -17.97 -5.35 23.03
N ILE A 549 -17.38 -5.34 21.83
CA ILE A 549 -17.38 -4.16 20.96
C ILE A 549 -18.69 -4.16 20.16
N ASP A 550 -19.52 -3.15 20.39
CA ASP A 550 -20.80 -2.97 19.70
C ASP A 550 -20.61 -2.53 18.23
N GLY A 551 -21.70 -2.42 17.48
CA GLY A 551 -21.72 -2.15 16.05
C GLY A 551 -22.16 -3.35 15.22
N ASP A 552 -22.86 -3.06 14.12
CA ASP A 552 -23.40 -4.04 13.20
C ASP A 552 -22.30 -4.69 12.33
N ASP A 553 -22.70 -5.55 11.38
CA ASP A 553 -21.79 -6.29 10.50
C ASP A 553 -20.91 -5.33 9.70
N SER A 554 -21.36 -4.10 9.45
CA SER A 554 -20.62 -3.10 8.69
C SER A 554 -19.39 -2.55 9.42
N CYS A 555 -19.28 -2.84 10.72
CA CYS A 555 -18.12 -2.52 11.54
C CYS A 555 -17.04 -3.60 11.44
N MET A 556 -17.35 -4.79 10.94
CA MET A 556 -16.36 -5.86 10.76
C MET A 556 -15.46 -5.57 9.55
N GLY A 557 -14.19 -5.95 9.70
CA GLY A 557 -13.17 -5.83 8.68
C GLY A 557 -12.35 -7.11 8.57
N ALA A 558 -11.87 -7.40 7.37
CA ALA A 558 -10.99 -8.51 7.08
C ALA A 558 -9.77 -8.01 6.32
N ILE A 559 -8.58 -8.45 6.72
CA ILE A 559 -7.32 -8.13 6.06
C ILE A 559 -6.69 -9.44 5.58
N THR A 560 -6.47 -9.56 4.28
CA THR A 560 -5.69 -10.65 3.69
C THR A 560 -4.30 -10.13 3.34
N CYS A 561 -3.26 -10.79 3.84
CA CYS A 561 -1.89 -10.51 3.43
C CYS A 561 -1.09 -11.80 3.18
N TYR A 562 0.08 -11.64 2.55
CA TYR A 562 1.02 -12.71 2.24
C TYR A 562 2.43 -12.25 2.60
N LEU A 563 3.16 -13.07 3.35
CA LEU A 563 4.56 -12.86 3.66
C LEU A 563 5.38 -13.92 2.94
N ASP A 564 6.45 -13.50 2.27
CA ASP A 564 7.35 -14.42 1.58
C ASP A 564 8.31 -15.13 2.55
N ALA A 565 9.18 -15.98 2.00
CA ALA A 565 10.18 -16.71 2.78
C ALA A 565 11.17 -15.82 3.57
N ASP A 566 11.37 -14.56 3.18
CA ASP A 566 12.22 -13.59 3.87
C ASP A 566 11.47 -12.80 4.97
N GLY A 567 10.19 -13.09 5.17
CA GLY A 567 9.32 -12.36 6.11
C GLY A 567 8.90 -10.98 5.59
N ALA A 568 9.06 -10.72 4.29
CA ALA A 568 8.63 -9.49 3.66
C ALA A 568 7.18 -9.61 3.19
N MET A 569 6.35 -8.64 3.54
CA MET A 569 4.95 -8.60 3.09
C MET A 569 4.87 -8.28 1.59
N ARG A 570 4.23 -9.18 0.82
CA ARG A 570 4.08 -9.08 -0.63
C ARG A 570 2.65 -8.84 -1.10
N LEU A 571 1.65 -9.07 -0.25
CA LEU A 571 0.24 -8.76 -0.52
C LEU A 571 -0.36 -7.99 0.64
N TRP A 572 -1.18 -6.98 0.35
CA TRP A 572 -2.09 -6.34 1.30
C TRP A 572 -3.46 -6.11 0.69
N SER A 573 -4.51 -6.63 1.31
CA SER A 573 -5.90 -6.46 0.90
C SER A 573 -6.77 -6.27 2.14
N GLY A 574 -7.32 -5.07 2.33
CA GLY A 574 -8.31 -4.84 3.38
C GLY A 574 -9.74 -4.80 2.81
N ALA A 575 -10.70 -5.25 3.60
CA ALA A 575 -12.11 -5.31 3.24
C ALA A 575 -12.99 -4.98 4.45
N GLN A 576 -14.07 -4.24 4.23
CA GLN A 576 -15.14 -4.03 5.20
C GLN A 576 -16.27 -5.00 4.88
N ALA A 577 -16.72 -5.76 5.87
CA ALA A 577 -17.94 -6.54 5.73
C ALA A 577 -19.14 -5.59 5.58
N LEU A 578 -20.13 -6.00 4.81
CA LEU A 578 -21.42 -5.30 4.71
C LEU A 578 -22.55 -6.12 5.32
N LEU A 579 -22.39 -7.45 5.29
CA LEU A 579 -23.33 -8.40 5.85
C LEU A 579 -22.63 -9.75 6.05
N GLU A 580 -22.85 -10.35 7.21
CA GLU A 580 -22.39 -11.70 7.53
C GLU A 580 -23.55 -12.71 7.50
N ASP A 581 -23.21 -13.98 7.42
CA ASP A 581 -24.19 -15.07 7.54
C ASP A 581 -24.60 -15.23 9.00
N HIS A 582 -25.91 -15.25 9.28
CA HIS A 582 -26.44 -15.31 10.65
C HIS A 582 -26.93 -16.70 11.07
N ALA A 583 -26.80 -17.73 10.21
CA ALA A 583 -27.12 -19.08 10.67
C ALA A 583 -26.12 -19.55 11.74
N PRO A 584 -26.55 -20.36 12.73
CA PRO A 584 -25.73 -20.73 13.87
C PRO A 584 -24.33 -21.29 13.53
N THR A 585 -24.25 -22.12 12.48
CA THR A 585 -22.99 -22.76 12.05
C THR A 585 -22.14 -21.90 11.12
N MET A 586 -22.68 -20.78 10.61
CA MET A 586 -22.02 -19.92 9.63
C MET A 586 -21.77 -18.50 10.15
N ARG A 587 -22.15 -18.20 11.39
CA ARG A 587 -21.92 -16.90 12.03
C ARG A 587 -20.45 -16.48 11.96
N GLY A 588 -20.21 -15.25 11.53
CA GLY A 588 -18.86 -14.71 11.27
C GLY A 588 -18.36 -14.86 9.83
N ASN A 589 -19.12 -15.48 8.93
CA ASN A 589 -18.73 -15.55 7.50
C ASN A 589 -19.35 -14.41 6.71
N SER A 590 -18.53 -13.51 6.16
CA SER A 590 -19.03 -12.41 5.34
C SER A 590 -19.63 -12.90 4.01
N VAL A 591 -20.87 -12.50 3.73
CA VAL A 591 -21.57 -12.79 2.48
C VAL A 591 -21.58 -11.60 1.52
N ALA A 592 -21.25 -10.41 2.01
CA ALA A 592 -20.99 -9.23 1.21
C ALA A 592 -19.84 -8.42 1.84
N LEU A 593 -18.92 -7.95 0.99
CA LEU A 593 -17.71 -7.22 1.38
C LEU A 593 -17.47 -6.06 0.42
N LEU A 594 -16.81 -5.03 0.92
CA LEU A 594 -16.41 -3.84 0.19
C LEU A 594 -14.91 -3.63 0.37
N THR A 595 -14.17 -3.38 -0.71
CA THR A 595 -12.72 -3.12 -0.59
C THR A 595 -12.48 -1.88 0.28
N ARG A 596 -11.62 -2.05 1.29
CA ARG A 596 -11.22 -1.03 2.27
C ARG A 596 -9.76 -1.22 2.65
N PRO A 597 -8.83 -0.47 2.06
CA PRO A 597 -7.41 -0.76 2.23
C PRO A 597 -6.85 -0.66 3.66
N MET A 598 -7.55 -0.06 4.64
CA MET A 598 -7.10 0.01 6.05
C MET A 598 -5.60 0.30 6.20
N LYS A 599 -5.14 1.36 5.53
CA LYS A 599 -3.71 1.63 5.28
C LYS A 599 -2.92 1.81 6.58
N GLU A 600 -3.60 2.28 7.62
CA GLU A 600 -3.12 2.51 8.98
C GLU A 600 -2.69 1.23 9.70
N LEU A 601 -3.31 0.08 9.39
CA LEU A 601 -2.99 -1.21 10.02
C LEU A 601 -1.82 -1.93 9.34
N ARG A 602 -1.49 -1.55 8.11
CA ARG A 602 -0.52 -2.26 7.26
C ARG A 602 0.87 -2.40 7.85
N LYS A 603 1.42 -1.29 8.35
CA LYS A 603 2.75 -1.29 8.95
C LYS A 603 2.80 -2.11 10.24
N PRO A 604 1.97 -1.84 11.26
CA PRO A 604 2.04 -2.60 12.52
C PRO A 604 1.71 -4.10 12.34
N VAL A 605 0.79 -4.46 11.45
CA VAL A 605 0.52 -5.87 11.10
C VAL A 605 1.72 -6.52 10.42
N GLY A 606 2.34 -5.85 9.45
CA GLY A 606 3.55 -6.36 8.78
C GLY A 606 4.71 -6.57 9.76
N GLU A 607 4.93 -5.61 10.68
CA GLU A 607 5.97 -5.71 11.71
C GLU A 607 5.68 -6.83 12.72
N LEU A 608 4.41 -7.03 13.11
CA LEU A 608 3.95 -8.12 13.98
C LEU A 608 4.20 -9.50 13.35
N LEU A 609 3.80 -9.69 12.09
CA LEU A 609 3.94 -10.98 11.42
C LEU A 609 5.40 -11.30 11.11
N ALA A 610 6.19 -10.29 10.73
CA ALA A 610 7.62 -10.45 10.49
C ALA A 610 8.39 -10.76 11.80
N SER A 611 8.00 -10.20 12.95
CA SER A 611 8.71 -10.43 14.22
C SER A 611 8.65 -11.88 14.71
N ILE A 612 7.62 -12.62 14.30
CA ILE A 612 7.45 -14.05 14.59
C ILE A 612 7.87 -14.94 13.42
N GLY A 613 8.45 -14.39 12.34
CA GLY A 613 8.84 -15.17 11.17
C GLY A 613 7.66 -15.83 10.46
N TYR A 614 6.49 -15.18 10.44
CA TYR A 614 5.31 -15.68 9.72
C TYR A 614 5.57 -15.67 8.21
N THR A 615 5.19 -16.75 7.52
CA THR A 615 5.26 -16.89 6.07
C THR A 615 3.97 -17.48 5.53
N GLY A 616 3.67 -17.22 4.25
CA GLY A 616 2.45 -17.64 3.59
C GLY A 616 1.28 -16.68 3.79
N PHE A 617 0.08 -17.15 3.49
CA PHE A 617 -1.14 -16.35 3.59
C PHE A 617 -1.65 -16.23 5.03
N VAL A 618 -2.26 -15.10 5.33
CA VAL A 618 -2.98 -14.86 6.58
C VAL A 618 -4.18 -13.94 6.36
N GLU A 619 -5.29 -14.27 7.02
CA GLU A 619 -6.51 -13.48 7.10
C GLU A 619 -6.67 -13.01 8.54
N ILE A 620 -6.88 -11.71 8.72
CA ILE A 620 -6.97 -11.07 10.03
C ILE A 620 -8.32 -10.41 10.14
N ASP A 621 -9.04 -10.74 11.21
CA ASP A 621 -10.32 -10.12 11.53
C ASP A 621 -10.08 -8.91 12.42
N VAL A 622 -10.68 -7.78 12.03
CA VAL A 622 -10.68 -6.54 12.79
C VAL A 622 -12.11 -6.04 12.95
N LYS A 623 -12.36 -5.22 13.97
CA LYS A 623 -13.64 -4.53 14.13
C LYS A 623 -13.41 -3.05 14.35
N ARG A 624 -14.05 -2.20 13.55
CA ARG A 624 -14.10 -0.76 13.77
C ARG A 624 -15.02 -0.48 14.94
N ASP A 625 -14.51 0.11 16.00
CA ASP A 625 -15.35 0.59 17.09
C ASP A 625 -16.16 1.80 16.59
N PRO A 626 -17.50 1.76 16.60
CA PRO A 626 -18.32 2.88 16.15
C PRO A 626 -18.18 4.13 17.03
N ALA A 627 -17.76 4.00 18.29
CA ALA A 627 -17.58 5.13 19.20
C ALA A 627 -16.28 5.91 18.92
N SER A 628 -15.15 5.21 18.77
CA SER A 628 -13.85 5.86 18.49
C SER A 628 -13.51 5.96 17.01
N GLY A 629 -14.11 5.15 16.15
CA GLY A 629 -13.77 5.03 14.73
C GLY A 629 -12.51 4.20 14.46
N GLU A 630 -11.81 3.74 15.50
CA GLU A 630 -10.56 2.98 15.37
C GLU A 630 -10.80 1.48 15.20
N TYR A 631 -9.85 0.78 14.58
CA TYR A 631 -9.91 -0.66 14.41
C TYR A 631 -9.28 -1.39 15.60
N LEU A 632 -10.03 -2.35 16.14
CA LEU A 632 -9.54 -3.33 17.10
C LEU A 632 -9.25 -4.65 16.39
N PHE A 633 -8.11 -5.24 16.73
CA PHE A 633 -7.63 -6.51 16.23
C PHE A 633 -8.29 -7.67 16.99
N PHE A 634 -8.93 -8.60 16.28
CA PHE A 634 -9.78 -9.63 16.89
C PHE A 634 -9.19 -11.04 16.81
N GLU A 635 -8.81 -11.47 15.61
CA GLU A 635 -8.43 -12.86 15.35
C GLU A 635 -7.48 -12.95 14.14
N VAL A 636 -6.61 -13.96 14.16
CA VAL A 636 -5.76 -14.35 13.04
C VAL A 636 -6.14 -15.74 12.57
N ASN A 637 -6.30 -15.86 11.27
CA ASN A 637 -6.57 -17.09 10.57
C ASN A 637 -5.36 -17.37 9.66
N PRO A 638 -4.59 -18.45 9.88
CA PRO A 638 -3.35 -18.75 9.16
C PRO A 638 -3.61 -19.35 7.77
N ARG A 639 -4.43 -18.65 6.98
CA ARG A 639 -4.93 -19.03 5.66
C ARG A 639 -5.31 -17.78 4.88
N ILE A 640 -5.50 -17.93 3.57
CA ILE A 640 -5.87 -16.84 2.66
C ILE A 640 -7.27 -16.26 2.89
N GLY A 641 -8.16 -17.00 3.53
CA GLY A 641 -9.49 -16.51 3.83
C GLY A 641 -10.57 -17.05 2.91
N ARG A 642 -11.78 -17.26 3.44
CA ARG A 642 -12.92 -17.77 2.66
C ARG A 642 -13.27 -16.81 1.51
N ASN A 643 -13.14 -15.52 1.77
CA ASN A 643 -13.50 -14.46 0.84
C ASN A 643 -12.28 -13.93 0.06
N SER A 644 -11.23 -14.73 -0.11
CA SER A 644 -9.96 -14.36 -0.77
C SER A 644 -10.10 -13.68 -2.14
N SER A 645 -11.20 -13.92 -2.86
CA SER A 645 -11.53 -13.21 -4.10
C SER A 645 -11.68 -11.70 -3.92
N ILE A 646 -11.88 -11.17 -2.71
CA ILE A 646 -11.94 -9.72 -2.47
C ILE A 646 -10.62 -9.02 -2.86
N ALA A 647 -9.47 -9.67 -2.67
CA ALA A 647 -8.19 -9.16 -3.16
C ALA A 647 -8.18 -9.06 -4.69
N ALA A 648 -8.72 -10.09 -5.37
CA ALA A 648 -8.86 -10.09 -6.83
C ALA A 648 -9.86 -9.03 -7.31
N CYS A 649 -10.92 -8.76 -6.56
CA CYS A 649 -11.83 -7.64 -6.79
C CYS A 649 -11.12 -6.28 -6.66
N GLY A 650 -10.20 -6.18 -5.69
CA GLY A 650 -9.35 -5.03 -5.44
C GLY A 650 -8.17 -4.87 -6.40
N GLY A 651 -8.09 -5.69 -7.46
CA GLY A 651 -7.10 -5.56 -8.53
C GLY A 651 -5.91 -6.52 -8.46
N VAL A 652 -5.79 -7.34 -7.39
CA VAL A 652 -4.64 -8.23 -7.19
C VAL A 652 -5.09 -9.69 -7.05
N ASN A 653 -4.69 -10.56 -7.97
CA ASN A 653 -4.95 -11.99 -7.82
C ASN A 653 -3.93 -12.61 -6.83
N PRO A 654 -4.35 -13.03 -5.62
CA PRO A 654 -3.42 -13.37 -4.55
C PRO A 654 -2.56 -14.60 -4.87
N VAL A 655 -3.05 -15.56 -5.66
CA VAL A 655 -2.26 -16.76 -6.01
C VAL A 655 -1.03 -16.42 -6.86
N ARG A 656 -1.02 -15.26 -7.54
CA ARG A 656 0.15 -14.82 -8.30
C ARG A 656 1.32 -14.49 -7.40
N VAL A 657 1.05 -13.78 -6.30
CA VAL A 657 2.06 -13.42 -5.30
C VAL A 657 2.73 -14.67 -4.72
N MET A 658 1.94 -15.69 -4.41
CA MET A 658 2.45 -16.96 -3.87
C MET A 658 3.22 -17.77 -4.91
N VAL A 659 2.78 -17.82 -6.17
CA VAL A 659 3.52 -18.53 -7.24
C VAL A 659 4.84 -17.80 -7.54
N ASP A 660 4.84 -16.48 -7.58
CA ASP A 660 6.05 -15.68 -7.79
C ASP A 660 7.11 -15.97 -6.71
N ASP A 661 6.68 -16.10 -5.45
CA ASP A 661 7.53 -16.46 -4.31
C ASP A 661 7.95 -17.94 -4.34
N LEU A 662 7.00 -18.86 -4.23
CA LEU A 662 7.31 -20.27 -3.92
C LEU A 662 7.71 -21.10 -5.13
N VAL A 663 7.26 -20.71 -6.33
CA VAL A 663 7.54 -21.44 -7.57
C VAL A 663 8.63 -20.75 -8.38
N ASP A 664 8.45 -19.46 -8.66
CA ASP A 664 9.37 -18.71 -9.51
C ASP A 664 10.59 -18.16 -8.74
N ARG A 665 10.52 -18.10 -7.40
CA ARG A 665 11.56 -17.56 -6.51
C ARG A 665 12.01 -16.15 -6.91
N LYS A 666 11.04 -15.30 -7.24
CA LYS A 666 11.27 -13.90 -7.63
C LYS A 666 10.93 -12.98 -6.47
N PRO A 667 11.80 -12.00 -6.13
CA PRO A 667 11.46 -10.96 -5.18
C PRO A 667 10.34 -10.09 -5.76
N ALA A 668 9.12 -10.25 -5.24
CA ALA A 668 7.96 -9.47 -5.66
C ALA A 668 7.88 -8.15 -4.88
N ARG A 669 7.41 -7.07 -5.49
CA ARG A 669 7.03 -5.87 -4.73
C ARG A 669 5.77 -6.13 -3.89
N LEU A 670 5.52 -5.30 -2.88
CA LEU A 670 4.22 -5.30 -2.20
C LEU A 670 3.11 -4.90 -3.17
N LEU A 671 2.18 -5.81 -3.43
CA LEU A 671 0.94 -5.52 -4.15
C LEU A 671 -0.16 -5.15 -3.16
N VAL A 672 -0.85 -4.05 -3.46
CA VAL A 672 -1.96 -3.55 -2.63
C VAL A 672 -3.25 -3.67 -3.43
N ALA A 673 -4.21 -4.42 -2.92
CA ALA A 673 -5.55 -4.53 -3.50
C ALA A 673 -6.43 -3.37 -2.99
N ASP A 674 -6.46 -2.25 -3.72
CA ASP A 674 -7.16 -1.04 -3.32
C ASP A 674 -8.20 -0.52 -4.33
N GLU A 675 -8.47 -1.27 -5.40
CA GLU A 675 -9.57 -0.93 -6.31
C GLU A 675 -10.93 -1.05 -5.60
N PRO A 676 -11.78 0.02 -5.62
CA PRO A 676 -13.12 -0.07 -5.03
C PRO A 676 -13.99 -1.14 -5.70
N ALA A 677 -14.46 -2.13 -4.96
CA ALA A 677 -15.27 -3.20 -5.52
C ALA A 677 -16.20 -3.79 -4.46
N LEU A 678 -17.37 -4.21 -4.92
CA LEU A 678 -18.35 -4.92 -4.12
C LEU A 678 -18.21 -6.42 -4.40
N TYR A 679 -17.83 -7.19 -3.39
CA TYR A 679 -17.98 -8.64 -3.41
C TYR A 679 -19.33 -9.01 -2.81
N THR A 680 -20.10 -9.89 -3.45
CA THR A 680 -21.37 -10.38 -2.89
C THR A 680 -21.70 -11.81 -3.32
N LEU A 681 -22.19 -12.60 -2.37
CA LEU A 681 -22.77 -13.93 -2.55
C LEU A 681 -24.29 -13.92 -2.43
N ILE A 682 -24.89 -12.75 -2.21
CA ILE A 682 -26.32 -12.57 -2.02
C ILE A 682 -26.91 -11.63 -3.07
N PRO A 683 -28.22 -11.73 -3.34
CA PRO A 683 -28.92 -10.78 -4.20
C PRO A 683 -28.82 -9.35 -3.67
N LEU A 684 -28.55 -8.39 -4.57
CA LEU A 684 -28.41 -6.97 -4.22
C LEU A 684 -29.61 -6.37 -3.46
N PRO A 685 -30.89 -6.70 -3.79
CA PRO A 685 -32.02 -6.19 -3.00
C PRO A 685 -32.00 -6.67 -1.54
N LEU A 686 -31.48 -7.88 -1.29
CA LEU A 686 -31.29 -8.36 0.07
C LEU A 686 -30.22 -7.52 0.77
N LEU A 687 -29.05 -7.33 0.15
CA LEU A 687 -27.98 -6.52 0.71
C LEU A 687 -28.45 -5.09 1.06
N TYR A 688 -29.15 -4.41 0.15
CA TYR A 688 -29.63 -3.04 0.37
C TYR A 688 -30.56 -2.89 1.57
N ARG A 689 -31.30 -3.95 1.93
CA ARG A 689 -32.22 -3.95 3.08
C ARG A 689 -31.47 -3.90 4.42
N TYR A 690 -30.25 -4.43 4.47
CA TYR A 690 -29.48 -4.59 5.72
C TYR A 690 -28.41 -3.52 5.92
N ILE A 691 -28.05 -2.75 4.90
CA ILE A 691 -27.16 -1.60 5.06
C ILE A 691 -27.98 -0.44 5.65
N ALA A 692 -27.80 -0.18 6.96
CA ALA A 692 -28.51 0.88 7.67
C ALA A 692 -27.94 2.28 7.38
N ASP A 693 -26.63 2.39 7.18
CA ASP A 693 -25.97 3.66 6.87
C ASP A 693 -26.29 4.14 5.44
N PRO A 694 -26.96 5.30 5.28
CA PRO A 694 -27.34 5.83 3.97
C PRO A 694 -26.12 6.21 3.10
N VAL A 695 -25.00 6.62 3.71
CA VAL A 695 -23.77 6.97 2.99
C VAL A 695 -23.13 5.70 2.40
N LEU A 696 -22.99 4.67 3.24
CA LEU A 696 -22.50 3.36 2.81
C LEU A 696 -23.40 2.74 1.73
N LEU A 697 -24.73 2.84 1.89
CA LEU A 697 -25.67 2.36 0.88
C LEU A 697 -25.54 3.10 -0.46
N ALA A 698 -25.32 4.42 -0.43
CA ALA A 698 -25.11 5.22 -1.64
C ALA A 698 -23.84 4.80 -2.37
N GLU A 699 -22.75 4.55 -1.64
CA GLU A 699 -21.50 4.05 -2.20
C GLU A 699 -21.68 2.67 -2.86
N VAL A 700 -22.31 1.72 -2.17
CA VAL A 700 -22.60 0.39 -2.70
C VAL A 700 -23.44 0.47 -3.98
N LYS A 701 -24.48 1.32 -4.01
CA LYS A 701 -25.27 1.57 -5.23
C LYS A 701 -24.44 2.20 -6.35
N GLY A 702 -23.49 3.07 -6.00
CA GLY A 702 -22.51 3.64 -6.92
C GLY A 702 -21.68 2.55 -7.61
N LEU A 703 -21.07 1.65 -6.84
CA LEU A 703 -20.29 0.53 -7.38
C LEU A 703 -21.13 -0.41 -8.25
N VAL A 704 -22.39 -0.65 -7.88
CA VAL A 704 -23.33 -1.43 -8.70
C VAL A 704 -23.60 -0.74 -10.03
N LYS A 705 -23.85 0.56 -10.04
CA LYS A 705 -24.04 1.37 -11.26
C LYS A 705 -22.80 1.33 -12.16
N GLU A 706 -21.61 1.30 -11.56
CA GLU A 706 -20.32 1.20 -12.25
C GLU A 706 -19.97 -0.23 -12.69
N LYS A 707 -20.83 -1.22 -12.42
CA LYS A 707 -20.59 -2.64 -12.69
C LYS A 707 -19.35 -3.20 -11.98
N ARG A 708 -18.99 -2.62 -10.83
CA ARG A 708 -17.88 -3.04 -9.96
C ARG A 708 -18.36 -4.03 -8.90
N VAL A 709 -19.16 -4.99 -9.34
CA VAL A 709 -19.76 -6.03 -8.50
C VAL A 709 -19.22 -7.38 -8.91
N PHE A 710 -18.76 -8.13 -7.94
CA PHE A 710 -18.12 -9.41 -8.16
C PHE A 710 -18.81 -10.49 -7.33
N ASN A 711 -19.09 -11.61 -7.98
CA ASN A 711 -19.49 -12.85 -7.33
C ASN A 711 -18.53 -13.94 -7.82
N PRO A 712 -17.80 -14.63 -6.94
CA PRO A 712 -16.81 -15.62 -7.33
C PRO A 712 -17.43 -16.75 -8.15
N GLN A 713 -18.68 -17.11 -7.92
CA GLN A 713 -19.36 -18.21 -8.63
C GLN A 713 -19.78 -17.85 -10.07
N HIS A 714 -19.90 -16.56 -10.37
CA HIS A 714 -20.21 -16.04 -11.70
C HIS A 714 -18.92 -15.87 -12.50
N TYR A 715 -18.61 -16.88 -13.32
CA TYR A 715 -17.37 -16.94 -14.08
C TYR A 715 -17.62 -17.31 -15.54
N GLY A 716 -17.16 -16.48 -16.47
CA GLY A 716 -17.46 -16.62 -17.90
C GLY A 716 -16.85 -17.86 -18.57
N ALA A 717 -15.85 -18.50 -17.96
CA ALA A 717 -15.31 -19.78 -18.44
C ALA A 717 -16.28 -20.95 -18.20
N GLU A 718 -17.19 -20.83 -17.23
CA GLU A 718 -18.18 -21.85 -16.93
C GLU A 718 -19.34 -21.78 -17.92
N LYS A 719 -19.55 -22.88 -18.65
CA LYS A 719 -20.58 -22.97 -19.70
C LYS A 719 -21.75 -23.88 -19.35
N ASP A 720 -21.67 -24.63 -18.25
CA ASP A 720 -22.72 -25.55 -17.80
C ASP A 720 -23.94 -24.75 -17.29
N LEU A 721 -25.07 -24.88 -18.01
CA LEU A 721 -26.32 -24.18 -17.69
C LEU A 721 -26.98 -24.69 -16.39
N VAL A 722 -26.83 -25.97 -16.07
CA VAL A 722 -27.35 -26.56 -14.83
C VAL A 722 -26.57 -26.01 -13.65
N ARG A 723 -25.24 -25.90 -13.77
CA ARG A 723 -24.39 -25.24 -12.78
C ARG A 723 -24.84 -23.80 -12.55
N ALA A 724 -25.05 -23.03 -13.61
CA ALA A 724 -25.51 -21.64 -13.52
C ALA A 724 -26.86 -21.54 -12.79
N PHE A 725 -27.81 -22.43 -13.09
CA PHE A 725 -29.09 -22.51 -12.39
C PHE A 725 -28.92 -22.84 -10.91
N LEU A 726 -28.11 -23.86 -10.56
CA LEU A 726 -27.89 -24.28 -9.17
C LEU A 726 -27.22 -23.19 -8.34
N VAL A 727 -26.19 -22.52 -8.87
CA VAL A 727 -25.55 -21.36 -8.23
C VAL A 727 -26.60 -20.28 -7.95
N ARG A 728 -27.43 -19.95 -8.94
CA ARG A 728 -28.48 -18.94 -8.78
C ARG A 728 -29.54 -19.34 -7.75
N ALA A 729 -29.91 -20.62 -7.70
CA ALA A 729 -30.82 -21.16 -6.70
C ALA A 729 -30.22 -21.05 -5.29
N THR A 730 -28.93 -21.34 -5.11
CA THR A 730 -28.23 -21.17 -3.83
C THR A 730 -28.22 -19.71 -3.38
N GLU A 731 -27.97 -18.76 -4.28
CA GLU A 731 -28.05 -17.31 -3.97
C GLU A 731 -29.45 -16.89 -3.53
N LEU A 732 -30.49 -17.37 -4.22
CA LEU A 732 -31.88 -17.07 -3.82
C LEU A 732 -32.26 -17.73 -2.51
N ASN A 733 -31.70 -18.91 -2.20
CA ASN A 733 -31.92 -19.58 -0.93
C ASN A 733 -31.36 -18.78 0.27
N GLN A 734 -30.37 -17.91 0.04
CA GLN A 734 -29.90 -16.97 1.07
C GLN A 734 -31.03 -16.06 1.58
N ILE A 735 -31.98 -15.65 0.72
CA ILE A 735 -33.14 -14.86 1.16
C ILE A 735 -33.94 -15.63 2.22
N ARG A 736 -34.21 -16.92 1.98
CA ARG A 736 -34.94 -17.77 2.94
C ARG A 736 -34.14 -17.94 4.24
N LYS A 737 -32.81 -18.08 4.13
CA LYS A 737 -31.90 -18.20 5.27
C LYS A 737 -31.94 -16.95 6.16
N PHE A 738 -31.84 -15.76 5.58
CA PHE A 738 -31.94 -14.50 6.31
C PHE A 738 -33.33 -14.29 6.92
N VAL A 739 -34.41 -14.63 6.22
CA VAL A 739 -35.76 -14.58 6.81
C VAL A 739 -35.88 -15.48 8.05
N ARG A 740 -35.24 -16.65 8.05
CA ARG A 740 -35.31 -17.61 9.16
C ARG A 740 -34.42 -17.23 10.34
N PHE A 741 -33.19 -16.77 10.10
CA PHE A 741 -32.18 -16.61 11.15
C PHE A 741 -31.85 -15.15 11.49
N TYR A 742 -32.18 -14.18 10.62
CA TYR A 742 -31.92 -12.76 10.83
C TYR A 742 -32.92 -11.86 10.08
N PRO A 743 -34.22 -11.88 10.44
CA PRO A 743 -35.29 -11.30 9.63
C PRO A 743 -35.26 -9.76 9.51
N LYS A 744 -34.53 -9.09 10.41
CA LYS A 744 -34.40 -7.63 10.47
C LYS A 744 -32.96 -7.26 10.87
N PRO A 745 -32.41 -6.15 10.35
CA PRO A 745 -31.12 -5.64 10.80
C PRO A 745 -31.18 -5.21 12.28
N THR A 746 -30.07 -5.41 12.99
CA THR A 746 -29.87 -5.04 14.39
C THR A 746 -28.59 -4.20 14.52
N SER A 747 -28.49 -3.35 15.53
CA SER A 747 -27.33 -2.47 15.73
C SER A 747 -26.08 -3.17 16.28
N SER A 748 -26.19 -4.44 16.67
CA SER A 748 -25.13 -5.22 17.31
C SER A 748 -24.78 -6.50 16.56
N SER A 749 -25.53 -6.85 15.51
CA SER A 749 -25.42 -8.14 14.79
C SER A 749 -25.68 -9.41 15.60
N PHE A 750 -26.11 -9.28 16.86
CA PHE A 750 -26.45 -10.43 17.72
C PHE A 750 -27.90 -10.86 17.61
#